data_AF-A0A3M7N9F3-F1
#
_entry.id   AF-A0A3M7N9F3-F1
#
_cell.length_a   1.000
_cell.length_b   1.000
_cell.length_c   1.000
_cell.angle_alpha   90.00
_cell.angle_beta   90.00
_cell.angle_gamma   90.00
#
_symmetry.space_group_name_H-M   'P 1'
#
loop_
_entity.id
_entity.type
_entity.pdbx_description
1 polymer ?
#
loop_
_entity_poly.entity_id
_entity_poly.type
_entity_poly.pdbx_seq_one_letter_code
_entity_poly.pdbx_strand_id
1 'polypeptide(L)'
;MADSATAAAEARVCVACNKPELELPAGTGLKRPASAPHPTYLDYFQLFKTERKTYEIMIDCFRMRCEDDYIWGGHNHGIYGNDPPLPAFRDFLARAKAAGMLPQWWNEEKQRECEQVAMEDNQFNINSAVEKSDIQEYYGANMMPMKLRMVAENVYGGGALSRSDKKVLHVDHNGYYGGEDTGFSLQDAEEWTAAVKAGGSTVFSDAAVTTVDASTSTQSLLKPSRAYTLSLNPQIVYAQSRFLPSLVSSQIHSQLEFQAVGSWWMYRDGKLQKIPGTREDLFNDDSLSVRDKRSLMKFLRYVLQEDDIQNEGPAEALAPSLLADALETRFKVPAALQAPIVALALSPQSAATTDLSYATTRIRRHMRSVGYFGPGFGAVLAKYGGNAEISQVACRAQAVGGGVYLLGTGLKAIHIPPKTSPDSAEPSLAKLELSDGTVIRARWVVGGVDDLPTPFDGAPQDQAIPTVSTHHTIDVVPDPLSHLFPPTAENGPVPAVAVVLVLEDAAGDGAPIYLQVHSADTGECPSGQSVIYGSVQSNQPDAVERLRSAVSKLVHLEDDPSSEKPVSIWNLSFTSHQPTVFHSSHPGLMSSPRGGVVALQTRPHDLAVQDETLDEIESIWTAILGDDAGSQAFLRFEQREQDPELGE
;
A
#
# COMPACT_ATOMS: atom_id res chain seq x y z
N MET A 1 38.20 29.61 2.09
CA MET A 1 36.73 29.72 2.03
C MET A 1 36.27 28.49 1.29
N ALA A 2 35.43 27.68 1.91
CA ALA A 2 34.95 26.41 1.38
C ALA A 2 33.54 26.19 1.93
N ASP A 3 32.71 25.48 1.17
CA ASP A 3 31.27 25.42 1.38
C ASP A 3 30.89 24.59 2.61
N SER A 4 29.86 25.06 3.32
CA SER A 4 29.14 24.28 4.32
C SER A 4 27.73 24.00 3.81
N ALA A 5 27.61 23.00 2.94
CA ALA A 5 26.30 22.47 2.54
C ALA A 5 25.65 21.79 3.75
N THR A 6 24.72 22.47 4.42
CA THR A 6 23.87 21.86 5.43
C THR A 6 22.88 20.91 4.75
N ALA A 7 23.15 19.61 4.83
CA ALA A 7 22.16 18.61 4.46
C ALA A 7 20.91 18.79 5.34
N ALA A 8 19.74 18.97 4.72
CA ALA A 8 18.48 18.92 5.43
C ALA A 8 18.23 17.46 5.85
N ALA A 9 17.82 17.25 7.11
CA ALA A 9 17.51 15.92 7.60
C ALA A 9 16.15 15.45 7.05
N GLU A 10 16.09 14.20 6.58
CA GLU A 10 14.84 13.55 6.16
C GLU A 10 13.85 13.49 7.33
N ALA A 11 12.66 14.06 7.15
CA ALA A 11 11.62 14.08 8.19
C ALA A 11 10.82 12.76 8.22
N ARG A 12 11.36 11.75 8.92
CA ARG A 12 10.72 10.44 9.09
C ARG A 12 9.57 10.50 10.12
N VAL A 13 8.47 9.78 9.85
CA VAL A 13 7.25 9.77 10.68
C VAL A 13 6.92 8.34 11.11
N CYS A 14 6.90 8.08 12.42
CA CYS A 14 6.53 6.76 12.94
C CYS A 14 5.00 6.62 13.05
N VAL A 15 4.41 5.92 12.07
CA VAL A 15 2.96 5.67 11.97
C VAL A 15 2.42 4.90 13.18
N ALA A 16 3.23 4.09 13.87
CA ALA A 16 2.79 3.26 14.99
C ALA A 16 2.59 4.04 16.30
N CYS A 17 3.36 5.10 16.56
CA CYS A 17 3.35 5.81 17.85
C CYS A 17 2.91 7.28 17.79
N ASN A 18 2.69 7.83 16.59
CA ASN A 18 2.28 9.22 16.34
C ASN A 18 3.15 10.27 17.07
N LYS A 19 4.47 10.09 17.03
CA LYS A 19 5.46 11.01 17.59
C LYS A 19 6.67 11.18 16.65
N PRO A 20 7.38 12.32 16.68
CA PRO A 20 8.82 12.33 16.45
C PRO A 20 9.52 11.55 17.58
N GLU A 21 10.51 10.73 17.23
CA GLU A 21 10.99 9.60 18.04
C GLU A 21 11.53 10.00 19.44
N LEU A 22 10.80 9.61 20.50
CA LEU A 22 11.19 9.77 21.92
C LEU A 22 10.39 8.82 22.85
N GLU A 23 11.08 8.23 23.83
CA GLU A 23 10.94 6.83 24.28
C GLU A 23 9.96 6.49 25.46
N LEU A 24 9.60 5.18 25.55
CA LEU A 24 9.29 4.33 26.75
C LEU A 24 8.12 4.69 27.73
N PRO A 25 7.67 3.80 28.66
CA PRO A 25 7.70 2.31 28.79
C PRO A 25 6.30 1.64 29.05
N ALA A 26 6.19 0.31 29.28
CA ALA A 26 4.92 -0.47 29.31
C ALA A 26 4.84 -1.75 30.24
N GLY A 27 3.79 -2.60 30.06
CA GLY A 27 3.52 -3.92 30.72
C GLY A 27 2.09 -4.05 31.34
N THR A 28 1.46 -5.20 31.68
CA THR A 28 1.60 -6.69 31.53
C THR A 28 0.18 -7.34 31.74
N GLY A 29 -0.17 -8.64 31.65
CA GLY A 29 0.46 -9.91 31.23
C GLY A 29 -0.09 -11.19 31.96
N LEU A 30 -0.92 -12.06 31.34
CA LEU A 30 -1.43 -13.37 31.89
C LEU A 30 -1.71 -14.44 30.79
N LYS A 31 -1.74 -15.76 31.09
CA LYS A 31 -1.64 -16.88 30.07
C LYS A 31 -2.53 -18.13 30.31
N ARG A 32 -2.90 -18.88 29.24
CA ARG A 32 -3.08 -20.38 29.08
C ARG A 32 -3.86 -20.75 27.76
N PRO A 33 -3.90 -22.02 27.25
CA PRO A 33 -2.83 -22.94 26.81
C PRO A 33 -3.06 -23.54 25.37
N ALA A 34 -2.18 -24.43 24.87
CA ALA A 34 -2.13 -24.99 23.49
C ALA A 34 -2.99 -26.28 23.26
N SER A 35 -3.03 -27.02 22.13
CA SER A 35 -2.08 -27.30 20.99
C SER A 35 -2.78 -28.18 19.91
N ALA A 36 -2.31 -28.48 18.68
CA ALA A 36 -1.35 -27.90 17.71
C ALA A 36 -1.42 -28.71 16.35
N PRO A 37 -0.93 -28.21 15.18
CA PRO A 37 -1.08 -28.87 13.87
C PRO A 37 0.22 -29.48 13.24
N HIS A 38 0.13 -29.88 11.94
CA HIS A 38 1.20 -30.37 11.04
C HIS A 38 2.58 -29.70 11.21
N PRO A 39 3.71 -30.39 10.92
CA PRO A 39 5.05 -30.12 11.47
C PRO A 39 5.53 -28.68 11.22
N THR A 40 5.11 -27.83 12.14
CA THR A 40 5.67 -26.54 12.45
C THR A 40 7.11 -26.78 12.90
N TYR A 41 8.06 -26.03 12.34
CA TYR A 41 9.44 -26.06 12.82
C TYR A 41 9.61 -25.36 14.18
N LEU A 42 8.50 -25.05 14.87
CA LEU A 42 8.46 -24.64 16.27
C LEU A 42 9.23 -25.63 17.17
N ASP A 43 9.06 -26.94 16.96
CA ASP A 43 9.81 -27.94 17.73
C ASP A 43 11.26 -28.14 17.25
N TYR A 44 11.69 -27.51 16.16
CA TYR A 44 12.92 -27.87 15.44
C TYR A 44 14.19 -27.75 16.30
N PHE A 45 14.38 -26.63 17.01
CA PHE A 45 15.53 -26.45 17.90
C PHE A 45 15.52 -27.43 19.09
N GLN A 46 14.34 -27.95 19.45
CA GLN A 46 14.12 -28.95 20.49
C GLN A 46 14.46 -30.40 20.04
N LEU A 47 14.60 -30.65 18.72
CA LEU A 47 14.89 -31.99 18.18
C LEU A 47 16.35 -32.44 18.37
N PHE A 48 17.26 -31.53 18.71
CA PHE A 48 18.69 -31.81 18.77
C PHE A 48 19.14 -32.33 20.14
N LYS A 49 19.99 -33.37 20.11
CA LYS A 49 20.38 -34.15 21.31
C LYS A 49 21.47 -33.50 22.17
N THR A 50 22.06 -32.40 21.74
CA THR A 50 23.13 -31.69 22.43
C THR A 50 22.93 -30.19 22.29
N GLU A 51 23.17 -29.46 23.38
CA GLU A 51 23.00 -28.00 23.46
C GLU A 51 23.80 -27.30 22.35
N ARG A 52 25.07 -27.71 22.20
CA ARG A 52 25.95 -27.29 21.10
C ARG A 52 25.33 -27.44 19.71
N LYS A 53 24.61 -28.54 19.42
CA LYS A 53 24.02 -28.74 18.07
C LYS A 53 22.78 -27.87 17.84
N THR A 54 22.06 -27.52 18.91
CA THR A 54 21.04 -26.47 18.84
C THR A 54 21.69 -25.11 18.52
N TYR A 55 22.77 -24.73 19.22
CA TYR A 55 23.47 -23.45 18.98
C TYR A 55 23.94 -23.30 17.53
N GLU A 56 24.65 -24.30 17.01
CA GLU A 56 25.15 -24.33 15.62
C GLU A 56 24.03 -24.05 14.59
N ILE A 57 22.88 -24.70 14.77
CA ILE A 57 21.73 -24.58 13.86
C ILE A 57 20.97 -23.26 14.06
N MET A 58 20.92 -22.72 15.28
CA MET A 58 20.34 -21.39 15.52
C MET A 58 21.20 -20.27 14.92
N ILE A 59 22.53 -20.38 15.05
CA ILE A 59 23.49 -19.45 14.46
C ILE A 59 23.38 -19.48 12.93
N ASP A 60 23.40 -20.66 12.30
CA ASP A 60 23.28 -20.72 10.84
C ASP A 60 21.87 -20.35 10.33
N CYS A 61 20.80 -20.53 11.11
CA CYS A 61 19.49 -19.94 10.77
C CYS A 61 19.56 -18.41 10.68
N PHE A 62 20.21 -17.76 11.65
CA PHE A 62 20.41 -16.31 11.65
C PHE A 62 21.33 -15.86 10.50
N ARG A 63 22.46 -16.54 10.28
CA ARG A 63 23.41 -16.21 9.19
C ARG A 63 22.73 -16.32 7.83
N MET A 64 22.00 -17.41 7.58
CA MET A 64 21.20 -17.59 6.35
C MET A 64 20.09 -16.53 6.18
N ARG A 65 19.53 -16.02 7.28
CA ARG A 65 18.50 -14.95 7.24
C ARG A 65 19.11 -13.59 6.87
N CYS A 66 20.26 -13.24 7.45
CA CYS A 66 21.01 -12.03 7.09
C CYS A 66 21.50 -12.08 5.63
N GLU A 67 21.93 -13.25 5.15
CA GLU A 67 22.27 -13.49 3.74
C GLU A 67 21.09 -13.13 2.82
N ASP A 68 19.88 -13.58 3.15
CA ASP A 68 18.69 -13.31 2.34
C ASP A 68 18.23 -11.85 2.41
N ASP A 69 18.29 -11.19 3.58
CA ASP A 69 17.97 -9.75 3.70
C ASP A 69 18.99 -8.86 2.97
N TYR A 70 20.25 -9.27 2.88
CA TYR A 70 21.27 -8.58 2.10
C TYR A 70 21.08 -8.78 0.59
N ILE A 71 20.95 -10.03 0.13
CA ILE A 71 20.85 -10.35 -1.30
C ILE A 71 19.51 -9.90 -1.90
N TRP A 72 18.39 -10.12 -1.21
CA TRP A 72 17.04 -9.91 -1.76
C TRP A 72 16.31 -8.72 -1.15
N GLY A 73 16.61 -8.36 0.11
CA GLY A 73 15.97 -7.25 0.81
C GLY A 73 16.69 -5.91 0.69
N GLY A 74 17.97 -5.88 0.31
CA GLY A 74 18.81 -4.67 0.35
C GLY A 74 19.03 -4.09 1.76
N HIS A 75 18.70 -4.83 2.82
CA HIS A 75 18.75 -4.38 4.20
C HIS A 75 20.10 -4.77 4.84
N ASN A 76 20.99 -3.80 4.99
CA ASN A 76 22.31 -3.97 5.62
C ASN A 76 22.19 -4.05 7.16
N HIS A 77 21.83 -5.23 7.68
CA HIS A 77 21.79 -5.49 9.13
C HIS A 77 22.47 -6.81 9.51
N GLY A 78 22.69 -7.00 10.81
CA GLY A 78 23.44 -8.15 11.33
C GLY A 78 24.84 -8.22 10.73
N ILE A 79 25.13 -9.29 9.99
CA ILE A 79 26.45 -9.59 9.41
C ILE A 79 26.85 -8.59 8.30
N TYR A 80 25.85 -7.95 7.68
CA TYR A 80 26.02 -7.01 6.57
C TYR A 80 25.79 -5.54 6.97
N GLY A 81 25.56 -5.27 8.26
CA GLY A 81 25.46 -3.92 8.80
C GLY A 81 26.82 -3.27 9.09
N ASN A 82 26.80 -1.96 9.37
CA ASN A 82 27.95 -1.27 9.99
C ASN A 82 27.99 -1.47 11.51
N ASP A 83 26.87 -1.88 12.11
CA ASP A 83 26.71 -2.14 13.54
C ASP A 83 27.10 -3.59 13.90
N PRO A 84 27.46 -3.87 15.17
CA PRO A 84 27.79 -5.23 15.60
C PRO A 84 26.62 -6.21 15.36
N PRO A 85 26.89 -7.47 14.95
CA PRO A 85 25.83 -8.45 14.66
C PRO A 85 25.15 -9.01 15.92
N LEU A 86 25.77 -8.91 17.10
CA LEU A 86 25.29 -9.56 18.34
C LEU A 86 23.91 -9.05 18.83
N PRO A 87 23.57 -7.74 18.83
CA PRO A 87 22.21 -7.28 19.08
C PRO A 87 21.16 -7.89 18.14
N ALA A 88 21.45 -7.99 16.84
CA ALA A 88 20.53 -8.61 15.88
C ALA A 88 20.38 -10.12 16.11
N PHE A 89 21.44 -10.82 16.51
CA PHE A 89 21.36 -12.23 16.92
C PHE A 89 20.55 -12.40 18.22
N ARG A 90 20.70 -11.50 19.20
CA ARG A 90 19.87 -11.47 20.41
C ARG A 90 18.38 -11.28 20.10
N ASP A 91 18.05 -10.36 19.20
CA ASP A 91 16.68 -10.16 18.71
C ASP A 91 16.13 -11.45 18.04
N PHE A 92 16.92 -12.15 17.23
CA PHE A 92 16.55 -13.48 16.70
C PHE A 92 16.31 -14.52 17.81
N LEU A 93 17.18 -14.59 18.83
CA LEU A 93 17.00 -15.50 19.97
C LEU A 93 15.74 -15.15 20.79
N ALA A 94 15.48 -13.87 21.04
CA ALA A 94 14.30 -13.37 21.72
C ALA A 94 13.00 -13.65 20.93
N ARG A 95 13.03 -13.50 19.60
CA ARG A 95 11.90 -13.92 18.74
C ARG A 95 11.68 -15.43 18.76
N ALA A 96 12.74 -16.25 18.79
CA ALA A 96 12.62 -17.70 18.88
C ALA A 96 12.08 -18.15 20.26
N LYS A 97 12.46 -17.44 21.33
CA LYS A 97 11.91 -17.55 22.70
C LYS A 97 10.42 -17.20 22.74
N ALA A 98 10.02 -16.06 22.14
CA ALA A 98 8.64 -15.60 22.04
C ALA A 98 7.76 -16.52 21.18
N ALA A 99 8.29 -17.04 20.08
CA ALA A 99 7.64 -18.05 19.24
C ALA A 99 7.57 -19.44 19.89
N GLY A 100 8.11 -19.63 21.11
CA GLY A 100 8.05 -20.90 21.84
C GLY A 100 8.93 -22.00 21.24
N MET A 101 9.94 -21.65 20.43
CA MET A 101 10.72 -22.61 19.65
C MET A 101 11.90 -23.22 20.42
N LEU A 102 12.26 -22.63 21.56
CA LEU A 102 13.47 -23.00 22.29
C LEU A 102 13.28 -24.27 23.13
N PRO A 103 14.34 -25.09 23.29
CA PRO A 103 14.29 -26.28 24.14
C PRO A 103 13.91 -25.98 25.60
N GLN A 104 13.30 -26.96 26.27
CA GLN A 104 12.92 -26.83 27.69
C GLN A 104 14.11 -26.65 28.65
N TRP A 105 15.33 -26.93 28.22
CA TRP A 105 16.56 -26.66 28.97
C TRP A 105 17.12 -25.25 28.76
N TRP A 106 16.56 -24.46 27.84
CA TRP A 106 17.05 -23.12 27.53
C TRP A 106 16.78 -22.13 28.67
N ASN A 107 17.82 -21.38 29.03
CA ASN A 107 17.81 -20.35 30.06
C ASN A 107 18.85 -19.27 29.72
N GLU A 108 19.02 -18.27 30.57
CA GLU A 108 19.97 -17.15 30.35
C GLU A 108 21.45 -17.58 30.33
N GLU A 109 21.82 -18.66 31.03
CA GLU A 109 23.17 -19.23 30.97
C GLU A 109 23.41 -19.88 29.60
N LYS A 110 22.44 -20.67 29.13
CA LYS A 110 22.47 -21.32 27.82
C LYS A 110 22.31 -20.36 26.65
N GLN A 111 21.67 -19.21 26.86
CA GLN A 111 21.71 -18.09 25.92
C GLN A 111 23.11 -17.47 25.87
N ARG A 112 23.74 -17.18 27.01
CA ARG A 112 25.12 -16.66 27.06
C ARG A 112 26.14 -17.62 26.44
N GLU A 113 25.98 -18.94 26.63
CA GLU A 113 26.79 -19.96 25.94
C GLU A 113 26.58 -19.92 24.41
N CYS A 114 25.33 -19.77 23.94
CA CYS A 114 25.02 -19.63 22.51
C CYS A 114 25.65 -18.35 21.91
N GLU A 115 25.52 -17.22 22.61
CA GLU A 115 26.12 -15.94 22.22
C GLU A 115 27.66 -15.99 22.21
N GLN A 116 28.28 -16.70 23.16
CA GLN A 116 29.72 -16.91 23.16
C GLN A 116 30.16 -17.75 21.95
N VAL A 117 29.46 -18.86 21.64
CA VAL A 117 29.73 -19.65 20.43
C VAL A 117 29.57 -18.80 19.17
N ALA A 118 28.51 -17.98 19.09
CA ALA A 118 28.25 -17.09 17.96
C ALA A 118 29.37 -16.07 17.72
N MET A 119 30.08 -15.63 18.77
CA MET A 119 31.13 -14.60 18.67
C MET A 119 32.56 -15.17 18.59
N GLU A 120 32.84 -16.31 19.24
CA GLU A 120 34.20 -16.84 19.42
C GLU A 120 34.52 -18.08 18.57
N ASP A 121 33.52 -18.76 18.01
CA ASP A 121 33.74 -19.97 17.20
C ASP A 121 34.24 -19.64 15.78
N ASN A 122 35.14 -20.47 15.23
CA ASN A 122 35.71 -20.25 13.89
C ASN A 122 34.75 -20.61 12.74
N GLN A 123 33.80 -21.53 12.96
CA GLN A 123 32.86 -22.03 11.95
C GLN A 123 31.49 -21.37 12.09
N PHE A 124 31.06 -21.11 13.33
CA PHE A 124 29.74 -20.58 13.69
C PHE A 124 29.83 -19.12 14.14
N ASN A 125 30.54 -18.30 13.36
CA ASN A 125 30.73 -16.90 13.71
C ASN A 125 29.67 -16.00 13.04
N ILE A 126 28.96 -15.19 13.84
CA ILE A 126 28.02 -14.18 13.31
C ILE A 126 28.70 -12.92 12.77
N ASN A 127 30.02 -12.79 12.91
CA ASN A 127 30.83 -11.78 12.21
C ASN A 127 31.32 -12.31 10.84
N SER A 128 30.77 -13.43 10.35
CA SER A 128 31.15 -14.04 9.07
C SER A 128 29.93 -14.55 8.31
N ALA A 129 29.85 -14.15 7.03
CA ALA A 129 28.87 -14.65 6.06
C ALA A 129 28.86 -16.19 5.98
N VAL A 130 27.85 -16.76 5.33
CA VAL A 130 27.82 -18.20 5.04
C VAL A 130 27.16 -18.48 3.70
N GLU A 131 27.88 -19.13 2.79
CA GLU A 131 27.29 -19.49 1.52
C GLU A 131 26.35 -20.69 1.67
N LYS A 132 25.40 -20.78 0.74
CA LYS A 132 24.62 -22.00 0.48
C LYS A 132 25.53 -23.24 0.34
N SER A 133 26.71 -23.06 -0.24
CA SER A 133 27.80 -24.02 -0.40
C SER A 133 28.19 -24.67 0.93
N ASP A 134 28.59 -23.83 1.90
CA ASP A 134 29.18 -24.24 3.18
C ASP A 134 28.16 -25.02 4.03
N ILE A 135 26.91 -24.56 4.03
CA ILE A 135 25.79 -25.23 4.71
C ILE A 135 25.50 -26.60 4.08
N GLN A 136 25.59 -26.75 2.75
CA GLN A 136 25.36 -28.04 2.09
C GLN A 136 26.47 -29.04 2.39
N GLU A 137 27.73 -28.59 2.43
CA GLU A 137 28.89 -29.42 2.79
C GLU A 137 28.86 -29.82 4.27
N TYR A 138 28.81 -28.85 5.18
CA TYR A 138 28.94 -29.10 6.62
C TYR A 138 27.80 -29.98 7.20
N TYR A 139 26.56 -29.78 6.76
CA TYR A 139 25.43 -30.62 7.18
C TYR A 139 25.21 -31.85 6.28
N GLY A 140 26.00 -32.04 5.22
CA GLY A 140 25.93 -33.18 4.31
C GLY A 140 24.57 -33.34 3.60
N ALA A 141 23.84 -32.24 3.39
CA ALA A 141 22.43 -32.29 2.96
C ALA A 141 22.02 -31.10 2.09
N ASN A 142 21.77 -31.35 0.80
CA ASN A 142 21.40 -30.34 -0.20
C ASN A 142 20.20 -29.45 0.20
N MET A 143 19.26 -29.98 1.00
CA MET A 143 18.07 -29.26 1.45
C MET A 143 18.28 -28.45 2.74
N MET A 144 19.44 -28.53 3.40
CA MET A 144 19.67 -27.84 4.67
C MET A 144 19.57 -26.31 4.60
N PRO A 145 20.08 -25.60 3.57
CA PRO A 145 19.90 -24.16 3.45
C PRO A 145 18.43 -23.74 3.32
N MET A 146 17.57 -24.60 2.74
CA MET A 146 16.14 -24.37 2.68
C MET A 146 15.47 -24.63 4.04
N LYS A 147 15.89 -25.64 4.79
CA LYS A 147 15.40 -25.90 6.14
C LYS A 147 15.74 -24.77 7.10
N LEU A 148 16.98 -24.28 7.10
CA LEU A 148 17.42 -23.17 7.95
C LEU A 148 16.60 -21.90 7.66
N ARG A 149 16.37 -21.57 6.38
CA ARG A 149 15.43 -20.51 5.97
C ARG A 149 14.02 -20.73 6.53
N MET A 150 13.40 -21.88 6.26
CA MET A 150 12.05 -22.20 6.76
C MET A 150 11.95 -22.14 8.29
N VAL A 151 13.01 -22.47 9.03
CA VAL A 151 13.08 -22.37 10.48
C VAL A 151 13.18 -20.91 10.92
N ALA A 152 14.00 -20.09 10.24
CA ALA A 152 14.06 -18.65 10.46
C ALA A 152 12.70 -17.96 10.19
N GLU A 153 11.96 -18.34 9.15
CA GLU A 153 10.61 -17.77 8.90
C GLU A 153 9.67 -17.95 10.10
N ASN A 154 9.68 -19.12 10.75
CA ASN A 154 8.86 -19.36 11.95
C ASN A 154 9.20 -18.38 13.11
N VAL A 155 10.45 -17.91 13.18
CA VAL A 155 10.93 -16.93 14.16
C VAL A 155 10.38 -15.52 13.89
N TYR A 156 10.21 -15.08 12.63
CA TYR A 156 9.84 -13.69 12.33
C TYR A 156 8.31 -13.41 12.29
N GLY A 157 7.47 -14.31 11.77
CA GLY A 157 6.00 -14.26 11.92
C GLY A 157 5.19 -13.65 10.75
N GLY A 158 3.92 -14.08 10.63
CA GLY A 158 3.17 -14.11 9.36
C GLY A 158 2.14 -13.03 9.01
N GLY A 159 1.18 -13.38 8.15
CA GLY A 159 0.14 -12.48 7.59
C GLY A 159 -1.26 -13.09 7.58
N ALA A 160 -2.28 -12.25 7.30
CA ALA A 160 -3.68 -12.39 7.73
C ALA A 160 -4.25 -13.82 7.91
N LEU A 161 -4.76 -14.45 6.85
CA LEU A 161 -5.40 -15.78 6.95
C LEU A 161 -4.44 -16.89 7.39
N SER A 162 -3.15 -16.75 7.07
CA SER A 162 -2.11 -17.71 7.44
C SER A 162 -1.78 -17.65 8.94
N ARG A 163 -1.86 -16.47 9.56
CA ARG A 163 -1.86 -16.26 11.03
C ARG A 163 -3.15 -16.75 11.70
N SER A 164 -4.27 -16.85 10.98
CA SER A 164 -5.53 -17.44 11.47
C SER A 164 -5.61 -18.97 11.30
N ASP A 165 -4.46 -19.66 11.32
CA ASP A 165 -4.28 -21.11 11.14
C ASP A 165 -4.85 -21.68 9.82
N LYS A 166 -5.04 -20.86 8.77
CA LYS A 166 -5.55 -21.34 7.48
C LYS A 166 -4.39 -21.59 6.51
N LYS A 167 -4.40 -22.76 5.87
CA LYS A 167 -3.45 -23.09 4.79
C LYS A 167 -3.81 -22.29 3.55
N VAL A 168 -3.06 -21.23 3.26
CA VAL A 168 -3.26 -20.36 2.09
C VAL A 168 -2.35 -20.79 0.94
N LEU A 169 -2.93 -20.90 -0.25
CA LEU A 169 -2.20 -20.84 -1.51
C LEU A 169 -2.67 -19.58 -2.23
N HIS A 170 -1.74 -18.68 -2.51
CA HIS A 170 -1.94 -17.48 -3.31
C HIS A 170 -1.27 -17.73 -4.65
N VAL A 171 -2.00 -17.48 -5.73
CA VAL A 171 -1.52 -17.65 -7.10
C VAL A 171 -1.89 -16.40 -7.88
N ASP A 172 -0.95 -15.90 -8.67
CA ASP A 172 -1.10 -14.69 -9.48
C ASP A 172 -0.67 -15.04 -10.92
N HIS A 173 -1.45 -14.63 -11.91
CA HIS A 173 -1.13 -14.87 -13.32
C HIS A 173 0.03 -13.99 -13.83
N ASN A 174 0.35 -12.91 -13.12
CA ASN A 174 1.38 -11.93 -13.46
C ASN A 174 2.77 -12.37 -12.99
N GLY A 175 3.82 -11.84 -13.63
CA GLY A 175 5.21 -12.04 -13.22
C GLY A 175 5.65 -11.15 -12.04
N TYR A 176 4.75 -10.32 -11.50
CA TYR A 176 5.00 -9.25 -10.54
C TYR A 176 3.90 -9.22 -9.47
N TYR A 177 4.16 -8.56 -8.34
CA TYR A 177 3.18 -8.41 -7.25
C TYR A 177 2.24 -7.21 -7.44
N GLY A 178 1.04 -7.27 -6.85
CA GLY A 178 0.16 -6.12 -6.65
C GLY A 178 -0.98 -5.95 -7.66
N GLY A 179 -0.98 -6.67 -8.79
CA GLY A 179 -2.06 -6.61 -9.77
C GLY A 179 -2.32 -5.19 -10.29
N GLU A 180 -3.53 -4.66 -10.03
CA GLU A 180 -3.92 -3.28 -10.34
C GLU A 180 -3.09 -2.21 -9.58
N ASP A 181 -2.57 -2.55 -8.39
CA ASP A 181 -1.78 -1.67 -7.51
C ASP A 181 -0.25 -1.77 -7.75
N THR A 182 0.19 -2.44 -8.82
CA THR A 182 1.62 -2.71 -9.10
C THR A 182 2.45 -1.45 -9.42
N GLY A 183 3.77 -1.56 -9.23
CA GLY A 183 4.77 -0.54 -9.55
C GLY A 183 5.90 -1.12 -10.39
N PHE A 184 6.21 -0.47 -11.52
CA PHE A 184 7.08 -1.00 -12.57
C PHE A 184 8.42 -0.29 -12.71
N SER A 185 9.47 -1.02 -13.09
CA SER A 185 10.62 -0.40 -13.73
C SER A 185 10.30 -0.05 -15.19
N LEU A 186 11.08 0.81 -15.84
CA LEU A 186 10.82 1.26 -17.22
C LEU A 186 10.59 0.11 -18.22
N GLN A 187 11.36 -0.98 -18.08
CA GLN A 187 11.24 -2.21 -18.88
C GLN A 187 9.95 -2.98 -18.55
N ASP A 188 9.62 -3.16 -17.27
CA ASP A 188 8.41 -3.92 -16.87
C ASP A 188 7.14 -3.20 -17.36
N ALA A 189 7.16 -1.86 -17.39
CA ALA A 189 6.09 -1.05 -17.97
C ALA A 189 5.98 -1.18 -19.51
N GLU A 190 7.09 -1.38 -20.23
CA GLU A 190 7.09 -1.70 -21.66
C GLU A 190 6.55 -3.12 -21.92
N GLU A 191 6.94 -4.11 -21.10
CA GLU A 191 6.46 -5.49 -21.18
C GLU A 191 4.96 -5.60 -20.82
N TRP A 192 4.50 -4.92 -19.77
CA TRP A 192 3.09 -4.77 -19.42
C TRP A 192 2.29 -4.08 -20.53
N THR A 193 2.83 -3.01 -21.12
CA THR A 193 2.20 -2.31 -22.26
C THR A 193 2.03 -3.26 -23.46
N ALA A 194 2.97 -4.16 -23.70
CA ALA A 194 2.84 -5.19 -24.74
C ALA A 194 1.75 -6.23 -24.38
N ALA A 195 1.65 -6.65 -23.11
CA ALA A 195 0.62 -7.57 -22.63
C ALA A 195 -0.80 -6.98 -22.72
N VAL A 196 -1.00 -5.72 -22.31
CA VAL A 196 -2.30 -5.01 -22.44
C VAL A 196 -2.70 -4.90 -23.92
N LYS A 197 -1.77 -4.52 -24.81
CA LYS A 197 -2.00 -4.50 -26.27
C LYS A 197 -2.34 -5.86 -26.88
N ALA A 198 -1.93 -6.96 -26.24
CA ALA A 198 -2.27 -8.31 -26.65
C ALA A 198 -3.64 -8.80 -26.10
N GLY A 199 -4.34 -7.97 -25.31
CA GLY A 199 -5.61 -8.34 -24.65
C GLY A 199 -5.41 -9.10 -23.33
N GLY A 200 -4.29 -8.87 -22.64
CA GLY A 200 -3.91 -9.57 -21.40
C GLY A 200 -4.58 -9.11 -20.10
N SER A 201 -5.55 -8.19 -20.15
CA SER A 201 -6.37 -7.74 -19.01
C SER A 201 -7.75 -7.29 -19.50
N THR A 202 -8.77 -7.36 -18.65
CA THR A 202 -10.08 -6.71 -18.90
C THR A 202 -10.23 -5.36 -18.19
N VAL A 203 -9.40 -5.09 -17.18
CA VAL A 203 -9.39 -3.83 -16.41
C VAL A 203 -8.68 -2.71 -17.18
N PHE A 204 -7.61 -3.01 -17.92
CA PHE A 204 -6.76 -2.00 -18.58
C PHE A 204 -6.86 -2.03 -20.13
N SER A 205 -6.84 -0.85 -20.75
CA SER A 205 -6.73 -0.69 -22.22
C SER A 205 -5.83 0.48 -22.61
N ASP A 206 -5.59 0.62 -23.92
CA ASP A 206 -4.94 1.78 -24.57
C ASP A 206 -3.52 2.12 -24.07
N ALA A 207 -2.87 1.19 -23.37
CA ALA A 207 -1.52 1.35 -22.84
C ALA A 207 -0.53 1.75 -23.95
N ALA A 208 0.28 2.76 -23.71
CA ALA A 208 1.32 3.22 -24.63
C ALA A 208 2.48 3.91 -23.89
N VAL A 209 3.69 3.35 -24.00
CA VAL A 209 4.93 4.02 -23.65
C VAL A 209 5.39 4.92 -24.81
N THR A 210 5.90 6.10 -24.47
CA THR A 210 6.60 7.03 -25.37
C THR A 210 7.83 7.57 -24.66
N THR A 211 8.92 7.77 -25.40
CA THR A 211 10.21 8.22 -24.85
C THR A 211 10.79 9.33 -25.71
N VAL A 212 11.65 10.18 -25.13
CA VAL A 212 12.36 11.19 -25.91
C VAL A 212 13.40 10.49 -26.79
N ASP A 213 13.29 10.74 -28.10
CA ASP A 213 14.10 10.13 -29.15
C ASP A 213 15.61 10.24 -28.86
N ALA A 214 16.30 9.11 -28.67
CA ALA A 214 17.74 9.07 -28.38
C ALA A 214 18.63 9.56 -29.54
N SER A 215 18.02 10.02 -30.64
CA SER A 215 18.68 10.63 -31.79
C SER A 215 18.95 12.14 -31.63
N THR A 216 18.30 12.83 -30.68
CA THR A 216 18.42 14.29 -30.49
C THR A 216 19.24 14.70 -29.27
N SER A 217 19.42 13.82 -28.27
CA SER A 217 20.23 14.08 -27.08
C SER A 217 21.55 13.30 -27.07
N THR A 218 22.65 13.98 -26.71
CA THR A 218 23.98 13.34 -26.51
C THR A 218 24.17 12.73 -25.11
N GLN A 219 23.18 12.86 -24.21
CA GLN A 219 23.17 12.21 -22.90
C GLN A 219 21.80 11.61 -22.58
N SER A 220 21.79 10.39 -22.03
CA SER A 220 20.57 9.80 -21.48
C SER A 220 20.17 10.54 -20.20
N LEU A 221 19.05 11.25 -20.25
CA LEU A 221 18.44 11.86 -19.06
C LEU A 221 17.89 10.76 -18.15
N LEU A 222 17.27 9.72 -18.74
CA LEU A 222 16.84 8.50 -18.05
C LEU A 222 18.02 7.74 -17.46
N LYS A 223 17.80 7.17 -16.26
CA LYS A 223 18.73 6.27 -15.56
C LYS A 223 18.40 4.80 -15.91
N PRO A 224 19.16 3.79 -15.43
CA PRO A 224 18.85 2.39 -15.68
C PRO A 224 17.45 2.00 -15.16
N SER A 225 16.73 1.12 -15.89
CA SER A 225 15.33 0.76 -15.65
C SER A 225 14.96 0.59 -14.16
N ARG A 226 15.71 -0.26 -13.44
CA ARG A 226 15.51 -0.61 -12.01
C ARG A 226 15.69 0.55 -11.01
N ALA A 227 15.99 1.76 -11.47
CA ALA A 227 16.07 2.96 -10.64
C ALA A 227 14.74 3.74 -10.60
N TYR A 228 13.67 3.14 -11.12
CA TYR A 228 12.32 3.65 -11.14
C TYR A 228 11.35 2.58 -10.62
N THR A 229 10.32 3.00 -9.90
CA THR A 229 9.18 2.18 -9.48
C THR A 229 7.91 2.99 -9.72
N LEU A 230 7.29 2.80 -10.87
CA LEU A 230 6.23 3.63 -11.42
C LEU A 230 4.87 2.94 -11.25
N SER A 231 4.00 3.48 -10.38
CA SER A 231 2.77 2.81 -9.95
C SER A 231 1.58 3.07 -10.86
N LEU A 232 0.80 2.01 -11.15
CA LEU A 232 -0.46 2.13 -11.90
C LEU A 232 -1.57 2.82 -11.09
N ASN A 233 -1.55 2.67 -9.76
CA ASN A 233 -2.55 3.24 -8.85
C ASN A 233 -1.88 3.97 -7.65
N PRO A 234 -1.35 5.20 -7.85
CA PRO A 234 -0.68 6.00 -6.82
C PRO A 234 -1.67 6.58 -5.79
N GLN A 235 -2.04 5.79 -4.77
CA GLN A 235 -2.99 6.22 -3.75
C GLN A 235 -2.33 6.85 -2.51
N ILE A 236 -2.82 8.01 -2.08
CA ILE A 236 -2.40 8.62 -0.81
C ILE A 236 -3.22 8.05 0.37
N VAL A 237 -2.63 7.96 1.56
CA VAL A 237 -3.32 7.48 2.76
C VAL A 237 -3.49 8.64 3.75
N TYR A 238 -4.73 9.08 3.97
CA TYR A 238 -5.02 10.11 4.98
C TYR A 238 -4.67 9.64 6.39
N ALA A 239 -4.16 10.53 7.25
CA ALA A 239 -3.73 10.18 8.61
C ALA A 239 -4.86 9.60 9.49
N GLN A 240 -6.12 9.98 9.25
CA GLN A 240 -7.32 9.45 9.89
C GLN A 240 -8.03 8.37 9.04
N SER A 241 -7.32 7.74 8.10
CA SER A 241 -7.80 6.51 7.46
C SER A 241 -7.73 5.35 8.45
N ARG A 242 -8.71 4.45 8.41
CA ARG A 242 -8.66 3.16 9.13
C ARG A 242 -7.53 2.26 8.65
N PHE A 243 -7.02 2.49 7.44
CA PHE A 243 -5.96 1.69 6.82
C PHE A 243 -4.63 1.75 7.61
N LEU A 244 -4.18 2.93 8.05
CA LEU A 244 -2.92 3.05 8.81
C LEU A 244 -2.95 2.26 10.14
N PRO A 245 -3.99 2.37 10.99
CA PRO A 245 -4.17 1.46 12.13
C PRO A 245 -4.15 -0.03 11.76
N SER A 246 -4.72 -0.45 10.62
CA SER A 246 -4.66 -1.84 10.17
C SER A 246 -3.26 -2.29 9.73
N LEU A 247 -2.45 -1.43 9.11
CA LEU A 247 -1.03 -1.72 8.83
C LEU A 247 -0.21 -1.84 10.14
N VAL A 248 -0.55 -1.03 11.15
CA VAL A 248 0.08 -1.09 12.48
C VAL A 248 -0.31 -2.38 13.20
N SER A 249 -1.62 -2.66 13.37
CA SER A 249 -2.10 -3.81 14.12
C SER A 249 -1.78 -5.16 13.47
N SER A 250 -1.58 -5.19 12.15
CA SER A 250 -1.13 -6.39 11.43
C SER A 250 0.39 -6.61 11.50
N GLN A 251 1.14 -5.68 12.10
CA GLN A 251 2.59 -5.69 12.27
C GLN A 251 3.41 -5.46 10.98
N ILE A 252 2.77 -5.19 9.84
CA ILE A 252 3.47 -5.00 8.55
C ILE A 252 4.07 -3.59 8.36
N HIS A 253 3.58 -2.60 9.12
CA HIS A 253 4.11 -1.23 9.13
C HIS A 253 5.64 -1.13 9.35
N SER A 254 6.23 -2.11 10.03
CA SER A 254 7.67 -2.16 10.38
C SER A 254 8.62 -2.29 9.18
N GLN A 255 8.09 -2.60 7.99
CA GLN A 255 8.83 -2.69 6.72
C GLN A 255 8.44 -1.58 5.74
N LEU A 256 7.64 -0.60 6.16
CA LEU A 256 7.09 0.45 5.30
C LEU A 256 7.59 1.83 5.75
N GLU A 257 8.43 2.47 4.94
CA GLU A 257 8.78 3.88 5.12
C GLU A 257 7.69 4.78 4.53
N PHE A 258 7.21 5.75 5.30
CA PHE A 258 6.15 6.68 4.89
C PHE A 258 6.68 8.10 4.71
N GLN A 259 6.26 8.76 3.63
CA GLN A 259 6.57 10.15 3.29
C GLN A 259 5.35 11.06 3.39
N ALA A 260 5.57 12.35 3.66
CA ALA A 260 4.51 13.33 3.89
C ALA A 260 3.83 13.80 2.58
N VAL A 261 2.49 13.80 2.57
CA VAL A 261 1.64 14.34 1.50
C VAL A 261 0.84 15.52 2.07
N GLY A 262 1.15 16.74 1.62
CA GLY A 262 0.79 17.95 2.38
C GLY A 262 0.28 19.15 1.59
N SER A 263 0.39 19.17 0.26
CA SER A 263 0.09 20.37 -0.52
C SER A 263 -0.98 20.12 -1.56
N TRP A 264 -2.15 20.76 -1.39
CA TRP A 264 -3.20 20.84 -2.40
C TRP A 264 -3.09 22.17 -3.15
N TRP A 265 -3.13 22.13 -4.47
CA TRP A 265 -3.03 23.29 -5.34
C TRP A 265 -4.11 23.28 -6.43
N MET A 266 -4.37 24.45 -6.97
CA MET A 266 -5.17 24.66 -8.17
C MET A 266 -4.27 25.33 -9.22
N TYR A 267 -4.10 24.71 -10.39
CA TYR A 267 -3.61 25.40 -11.57
C TYR A 267 -4.79 26.08 -12.27
N ARG A 268 -4.66 27.38 -12.51
CA ARG A 268 -5.68 28.19 -13.18
C ARG A 268 -5.06 29.46 -13.77
N ASP A 269 -5.51 29.88 -14.96
CA ASP A 269 -5.18 31.17 -15.58
C ASP A 269 -3.66 31.47 -15.64
N GLY A 270 -2.84 30.44 -15.88
CA GLY A 270 -1.37 30.53 -15.91
C GLY A 270 -0.70 30.67 -14.53
N LYS A 271 -1.36 30.23 -13.45
CA LYS A 271 -0.89 30.36 -12.07
C LYS A 271 -1.21 29.11 -11.25
N LEU A 272 -0.27 28.75 -10.37
CA LEU A 272 -0.47 27.75 -9.33
C LEU A 272 -0.88 28.45 -8.01
N GLN A 273 -1.95 27.98 -7.36
CA GLN A 273 -2.52 28.59 -6.15
C GLN A 273 -2.72 27.54 -5.06
N LYS A 274 -2.20 27.76 -3.84
CA LYS A 274 -2.40 26.85 -2.70
C LYS A 274 -3.89 26.83 -2.35
N ILE A 275 -4.47 25.65 -2.21
CA ILE A 275 -5.84 25.47 -1.73
C ILE A 275 -5.84 25.51 -0.19
N PRO A 276 -6.69 26.34 0.44
CA PRO A 276 -6.84 26.36 1.90
C PRO A 276 -7.38 25.03 2.45
N GLY A 277 -6.50 24.19 3.02
CA GLY A 277 -6.87 22.88 3.58
C GLY A 277 -7.54 22.96 4.96
N THR A 278 -7.23 23.98 5.75
CA THR A 278 -7.78 24.17 7.10
C THR A 278 -8.69 25.39 7.24
N ARG A 279 -9.39 25.47 8.39
CA ARG A 279 -10.12 26.67 8.81
C ARG A 279 -9.20 27.89 9.04
N GLU A 280 -7.92 27.64 9.30
CA GLU A 280 -6.93 28.69 9.57
C GLU A 280 -6.33 29.23 8.26
N ASP A 281 -5.96 28.35 7.31
CA ASP A 281 -5.61 28.78 5.94
C ASP A 281 -6.72 29.66 5.34
N LEU A 282 -7.97 29.21 5.44
CA LEU A 282 -9.14 29.93 4.92
C LEU A 282 -9.38 31.28 5.62
N PHE A 283 -9.00 31.41 6.89
CA PHE A 283 -9.07 32.68 7.61
C PHE A 283 -7.96 33.63 7.16
N ASN A 284 -6.75 33.12 6.93
CA ASN A 284 -5.55 33.86 6.57
C ASN A 284 -5.42 34.18 5.05
N ASP A 285 -6.22 33.54 4.18
CA ASP A 285 -6.18 33.76 2.72
C ASP A 285 -6.71 35.14 2.29
N ASP A 286 -5.84 36.13 2.10
CA ASP A 286 -6.21 37.49 1.70
C ASP A 286 -6.81 37.61 0.28
N SER A 287 -6.84 36.55 -0.54
CA SER A 287 -7.51 36.57 -1.83
C SER A 287 -9.05 36.48 -1.73
N LEU A 288 -9.56 35.94 -0.62
CA LEU A 288 -10.98 35.65 -0.43
C LEU A 288 -11.72 36.76 0.33
N SER A 289 -12.86 37.20 -0.19
CA SER A 289 -13.66 38.24 0.48
C SER A 289 -14.26 37.76 1.80
N VAL A 290 -14.54 38.70 2.71
CA VAL A 290 -15.20 38.41 4.01
C VAL A 290 -16.57 37.73 3.85
N ARG A 291 -17.25 37.93 2.71
CA ARG A 291 -18.50 37.22 2.38
C ARG A 291 -18.21 35.75 2.04
N ASP A 292 -17.18 35.50 1.25
CA ASP A 292 -16.85 34.18 0.75
C ASP A 292 -16.23 33.31 1.85
N LYS A 293 -15.28 33.86 2.63
CA LYS A 293 -14.79 33.26 3.88
C LYS A 293 -15.94 32.87 4.81
N ARG A 294 -17.00 33.69 4.92
CA ARG A 294 -18.18 33.38 5.74
C ARG A 294 -19.03 32.24 5.17
N SER A 295 -19.25 32.18 3.87
CA SER A 295 -19.98 31.10 3.21
C SER A 295 -19.21 29.77 3.28
N LEU A 296 -17.91 29.80 3.00
CA LEU A 296 -17.02 28.63 3.12
C LEU A 296 -16.93 28.15 4.58
N MET A 297 -16.76 29.05 5.57
CA MET A 297 -16.78 28.67 6.98
C MET A 297 -18.14 28.16 7.47
N LYS A 298 -19.27 28.48 6.79
CA LYS A 298 -20.56 27.84 7.06
C LYS A 298 -20.55 26.38 6.60
N PHE A 299 -19.98 26.10 5.42
CA PHE A 299 -19.82 24.75 4.88
C PHE A 299 -18.81 23.92 5.70
N LEU A 300 -17.61 24.45 5.99
CA LEU A 300 -16.59 23.77 6.82
C LEU A 300 -16.98 23.63 8.31
N ARG A 301 -18.06 24.26 8.75
CA ARG A 301 -18.72 23.93 10.02
C ARG A 301 -19.60 22.71 9.86
N TYR A 302 -20.45 22.66 8.84
CA TYR A 302 -21.30 21.50 8.56
C TYR A 302 -20.51 20.21 8.27
N VAL A 303 -19.43 20.27 7.47
CA VAL A 303 -18.53 19.13 7.22
C VAL A 303 -17.97 18.52 8.52
N LEU A 304 -17.66 19.38 9.49
CA LEU A 304 -17.03 18.99 10.76
C LEU A 304 -18.01 18.94 11.94
N GLN A 305 -19.32 19.07 11.69
CA GLN A 305 -20.31 18.56 12.63
C GLN A 305 -20.27 17.03 12.57
N GLU A 306 -20.25 16.41 13.74
CA GLU A 306 -20.50 14.97 13.84
C GLU A 306 -22.00 14.72 13.73
N ASP A 307 -22.37 13.56 13.22
CA ASP A 307 -23.74 13.10 13.31
C ASP A 307 -23.99 12.70 14.78
N ASP A 308 -24.52 13.66 15.55
CA ASP A 308 -24.72 13.60 17.00
C ASP A 308 -25.91 12.68 17.36
N ILE A 309 -25.78 11.40 16.98
CA ILE A 309 -26.79 10.32 16.99
C ILE A 309 -27.42 10.06 18.39
N GLN A 310 -26.89 10.70 19.45
CA GLN A 310 -27.40 10.59 20.81
C GLN A 310 -28.17 11.83 21.32
N ASN A 311 -28.25 12.95 20.58
CA ASN A 311 -28.71 14.23 21.16
C ASN A 311 -29.72 15.08 20.36
N GLU A 312 -30.04 14.73 19.11
CA GLU A 312 -31.24 15.26 18.44
C GLU A 312 -32.25 14.15 18.12
N GLY A 313 -33.43 14.53 17.60
CA GLY A 313 -34.55 13.62 17.34
C GLY A 313 -34.27 12.58 16.24
N PRO A 314 -35.29 11.79 15.83
CA PRO A 314 -35.13 10.84 14.73
C PRO A 314 -34.63 11.57 13.49
N ALA A 315 -33.39 11.29 13.10
CA ALA A 315 -32.71 12.04 12.05
C ALA A 315 -33.48 11.88 10.72
N GLU A 316 -34.12 12.96 10.27
CA GLU A 316 -34.60 13.07 8.90
C GLU A 316 -33.37 13.04 7.99
N ALA A 317 -33.06 11.85 7.47
CA ALA A 317 -31.96 11.64 6.54
C ALA A 317 -32.09 12.65 5.40
N LEU A 318 -31.13 13.58 5.31
CA LEU A 318 -31.20 14.64 4.31
C LEU A 318 -31.35 14.02 2.92
N ALA A 319 -32.32 14.53 2.16
CA ALA A 319 -32.56 14.06 0.81
C ALA A 319 -31.25 14.10 -0.02
N PRO A 320 -30.97 13.06 -0.83
CA PRO A 320 -29.82 13.05 -1.72
C PRO A 320 -29.73 14.35 -2.51
N SER A 321 -28.55 14.96 -2.49
CA SER A 321 -28.33 16.30 -3.05
C SER A 321 -26.91 16.43 -3.58
N LEU A 322 -26.80 17.05 -4.75
CA LEU A 322 -25.54 17.28 -5.44
C LEU A 322 -24.74 18.39 -4.75
N LEU A 323 -23.42 18.30 -4.82
CA LEU A 323 -22.51 19.21 -4.12
C LEU A 323 -22.72 20.67 -4.56
N ALA A 324 -22.81 20.95 -5.87
CA ALA A 324 -23.05 22.29 -6.40
C ALA A 324 -24.38 22.90 -5.89
N ASP A 325 -25.48 22.15 -6.00
CA ASP A 325 -26.80 22.59 -5.53
C ASP A 325 -26.76 22.93 -4.04
N ALA A 326 -26.15 22.07 -3.21
CA ALA A 326 -26.02 22.31 -1.78
C ALA A 326 -25.15 23.55 -1.50
N LEU A 327 -24.01 23.69 -2.17
CA LEU A 327 -23.10 24.83 -2.01
C LEU A 327 -23.78 26.16 -2.35
N GLU A 328 -24.50 26.25 -3.46
CA GLU A 328 -25.18 27.48 -3.88
C GLU A 328 -26.47 27.75 -3.12
N THR A 329 -27.33 26.74 -2.92
CA THR A 329 -28.65 26.94 -2.31
C THR A 329 -28.59 27.01 -0.78
N ARG A 330 -27.86 26.09 -0.12
CA ARG A 330 -27.81 25.95 1.34
C ARG A 330 -26.66 26.73 1.97
N PHE A 331 -25.47 26.71 1.36
CA PHE A 331 -24.27 27.36 1.94
C PHE A 331 -23.99 28.77 1.42
N LYS A 332 -24.52 29.13 0.24
CA LYS A 332 -24.28 30.40 -0.47
C LYS A 332 -22.82 30.60 -0.87
N VAL A 333 -22.14 29.50 -1.22
CA VAL A 333 -20.81 29.47 -1.83
C VAL A 333 -20.97 29.65 -3.35
N PRO A 334 -20.33 30.64 -4.00
CA PRO A 334 -20.40 30.84 -5.45
C PRO A 334 -19.76 29.70 -6.25
N ALA A 335 -20.23 29.47 -7.49
CA ALA A 335 -19.66 28.51 -8.44
C ALA A 335 -18.12 28.60 -8.58
N ALA A 336 -17.58 29.82 -8.62
CA ALA A 336 -16.13 30.06 -8.72
C ALA A 336 -15.29 29.50 -7.56
N LEU A 337 -15.91 29.12 -6.44
CA LEU A 337 -15.26 28.54 -5.25
C LEU A 337 -15.62 27.05 -5.03
N GLN A 338 -16.30 26.41 -5.99
CA GLN A 338 -16.61 24.98 -5.91
C GLN A 338 -15.40 24.09 -6.24
N ALA A 339 -14.52 24.53 -7.15
CA ALA A 339 -13.33 23.75 -7.56
C ALA A 339 -12.36 23.41 -6.41
N PRO A 340 -11.99 24.36 -5.51
CA PRO A 340 -11.24 24.03 -4.29
C PRO A 340 -11.91 22.97 -3.41
N ILE A 341 -13.26 22.94 -3.37
CA ILE A 341 -14.03 21.98 -2.57
C ILE A 341 -14.02 20.59 -3.23
N VAL A 342 -14.08 20.52 -4.57
CA VAL A 342 -13.89 19.28 -5.35
C VAL A 342 -12.50 18.69 -5.10
N ALA A 343 -11.45 19.52 -5.12
CA ALA A 343 -10.08 19.09 -4.85
C ALA A 343 -9.85 18.59 -3.40
N LEU A 344 -10.41 19.27 -2.39
CA LEU A 344 -10.35 18.81 -1.00
C LEU A 344 -11.17 17.53 -0.77
N ALA A 345 -12.20 17.30 -1.57
CA ALA A 345 -12.92 16.03 -1.61
C ALA A 345 -12.20 14.94 -2.42
N LEU A 346 -11.13 15.27 -3.16
CA LEU A 346 -10.48 14.44 -4.20
C LEU A 346 -11.50 13.77 -5.13
N SER A 347 -12.60 14.46 -5.46
CA SER A 347 -13.66 13.86 -6.29
C SER A 347 -13.17 13.75 -7.73
N PRO A 348 -13.23 12.58 -8.37
CA PRO A 348 -12.92 12.43 -9.81
C PRO A 348 -14.00 13.06 -10.71
N GLN A 349 -15.04 13.67 -10.11
CA GLN A 349 -16.17 14.26 -10.80
C GLN A 349 -16.39 15.74 -10.45
N SER A 350 -17.10 16.44 -11.33
CA SER A 350 -17.50 17.83 -11.13
C SER A 350 -18.37 18.01 -9.86
N ALA A 351 -18.45 19.25 -9.34
CA ALA A 351 -19.38 19.56 -8.25
C ALA A 351 -20.86 19.39 -8.66
N ALA A 352 -21.18 19.45 -9.95
CA ALA A 352 -22.54 19.26 -10.48
C ALA A 352 -22.97 17.78 -10.54
N THR A 353 -22.05 16.84 -10.36
CA THR A 353 -22.31 15.38 -10.39
C THR A 353 -21.89 14.66 -9.12
N THR A 354 -21.00 15.25 -8.31
CA THR A 354 -20.56 14.71 -7.02
C THR A 354 -21.66 14.82 -5.96
N ASP A 355 -21.93 13.73 -5.22
CA ASP A 355 -22.84 13.73 -4.06
C ASP A 355 -22.30 14.53 -2.87
N LEU A 356 -23.18 15.25 -2.17
CA LEU A 356 -22.83 16.01 -0.96
C LEU A 356 -22.30 15.10 0.18
N SER A 357 -22.83 13.88 0.31
CA SER A 357 -22.41 12.92 1.35
C SER A 357 -20.99 12.39 1.11
N TYR A 358 -20.67 12.03 -0.14
CA TYR A 358 -19.33 11.63 -0.57
C TYR A 358 -18.33 12.76 -0.32
N ALA A 359 -18.61 13.96 -0.82
CA ALA A 359 -17.72 15.11 -0.66
C ALA A 359 -17.53 15.51 0.82
N THR A 360 -18.60 15.62 1.61
CA THR A 360 -18.47 16.01 3.02
C THR A 360 -17.70 14.97 3.84
N THR A 361 -17.86 13.67 3.56
CA THR A 361 -17.11 12.60 4.24
C THR A 361 -15.61 12.68 3.93
N ARG A 362 -15.23 12.90 2.66
CA ARG A 362 -13.82 12.95 2.24
C ARG A 362 -13.12 14.23 2.71
N ILE A 363 -13.79 15.39 2.64
CA ILE A 363 -13.28 16.64 3.22
C ILE A 363 -13.17 16.53 4.75
N ARG A 364 -14.10 15.83 5.43
CA ARG A 364 -14.01 15.55 6.87
C ARG A 364 -12.79 14.69 7.20
N ARG A 365 -12.50 13.63 6.41
CA ARG A 365 -11.28 12.80 6.55
C ARG A 365 -10.02 13.67 6.35
N HIS A 366 -9.97 14.50 5.31
CA HIS A 366 -8.88 15.46 5.06
C HIS A 366 -8.66 16.40 6.27
N MET A 367 -9.69 17.17 6.66
CA MET A 367 -9.57 18.19 7.71
C MET A 367 -9.26 17.64 9.11
N ARG A 368 -9.60 16.38 9.40
CA ARG A 368 -9.22 15.71 10.65
C ARG A 368 -7.79 15.17 10.63
N SER A 369 -7.22 14.99 9.45
CA SER A 369 -5.90 14.39 9.25
C SER A 369 -4.78 15.43 9.18
N VAL A 370 -5.06 16.64 8.67
CA VAL A 370 -4.09 17.75 8.68
C VAL A 370 -3.66 18.05 10.11
N GLY A 371 -2.35 18.03 10.36
CA GLY A 371 -1.78 18.25 11.70
C GLY A 371 -1.68 16.99 12.59
N TYR A 372 -2.19 15.83 12.15
CA TYR A 372 -2.27 14.63 13.00
C TYR A 372 -0.89 14.03 13.35
N PHE A 373 -0.03 13.88 12.34
CA PHE A 373 1.36 13.40 12.46
C PHE A 373 2.38 14.53 12.63
N GLY A 374 1.99 15.78 12.36
CA GLY A 374 2.88 16.95 12.35
C GLY A 374 2.31 18.11 11.53
N PRO A 375 2.89 19.32 11.64
CA PRO A 375 2.40 20.50 10.93
C PRO A 375 2.58 20.40 9.41
N GLY A 376 1.64 20.98 8.65
CA GLY A 376 1.74 21.16 7.20
C GLY A 376 1.22 20.00 6.33
N PHE A 377 1.03 18.80 6.87
CA PHE A 377 0.55 17.65 6.08
C PHE A 377 -0.60 16.90 6.75
N GLY A 378 -1.31 16.10 5.95
CA GLY A 378 -2.49 15.34 6.38
C GLY A 378 -2.68 13.99 5.72
N ALA A 379 -1.84 13.63 4.75
CA ALA A 379 -1.77 12.27 4.22
C ALA A 379 -0.31 11.81 4.16
N VAL A 380 -0.12 10.52 3.93
CA VAL A 380 1.19 9.87 3.74
C VAL A 380 1.15 8.95 2.52
N LEU A 381 2.31 8.71 1.92
CA LEU A 381 2.53 7.72 0.86
C LEU A 381 3.61 6.75 1.34
N ALA A 382 3.46 5.45 1.09
CA ALA A 382 4.54 4.49 1.29
C ALA A 382 5.60 4.64 0.18
N LYS A 383 6.88 4.64 0.52
CA LYS A 383 7.97 4.72 -0.46
C LYS A 383 7.97 3.53 -1.41
N TYR A 384 8.66 3.71 -2.55
CA TYR A 384 8.87 2.68 -3.57
C TYR A 384 7.56 2.18 -4.20
N GLY A 385 6.66 3.11 -4.55
CA GLY A 385 5.44 2.84 -5.33
C GLY A 385 4.15 2.70 -4.53
N GLY A 386 4.09 3.14 -3.27
CA GLY A 386 2.84 3.24 -2.52
C GLY A 386 2.18 1.87 -2.26
N ASN A 387 1.01 1.64 -2.87
CA ASN A 387 0.26 0.40 -2.72
C ASN A 387 1.04 -0.84 -3.22
N ALA A 388 1.98 -0.68 -4.17
CA ALA A 388 2.84 -1.77 -4.65
C ALA A 388 3.69 -2.36 -3.51
N GLU A 389 4.36 -1.52 -2.73
CA GLU A 389 5.20 -1.95 -1.61
C GLU A 389 4.35 -2.51 -0.45
N ILE A 390 3.22 -1.87 -0.15
CA ILE A 390 2.27 -2.38 0.86
C ILE A 390 1.77 -3.79 0.48
N SER A 391 1.50 -4.03 -0.80
CA SER A 391 1.11 -5.34 -1.32
C SER A 391 2.23 -6.37 -1.20
N GLN A 392 3.46 -6.02 -1.57
CA GLN A 392 4.63 -6.90 -1.44
C GLN A 392 4.89 -7.27 0.03
N VAL A 393 4.88 -6.31 0.96
CA VAL A 393 5.07 -6.58 2.39
C VAL A 393 3.93 -7.43 2.96
N ALA A 394 2.68 -7.23 2.53
CA ALA A 394 1.56 -8.09 2.90
C ALA A 394 1.71 -9.52 2.36
N CYS A 395 2.22 -9.69 1.14
CA CYS A 395 2.53 -11.00 0.55
C CYS A 395 3.69 -11.70 1.27
N ARG A 396 4.75 -10.94 1.62
CA ARG A 396 5.85 -11.44 2.46
C ARG A 396 5.29 -11.94 3.79
N ALA A 397 4.50 -11.12 4.49
CA ALA A 397 3.86 -11.52 5.74
C ALA A 397 3.04 -12.82 5.56
N GLN A 398 2.19 -12.92 4.53
CA GLN A 398 1.45 -14.16 4.25
C GLN A 398 2.38 -15.39 4.14
N ALA A 399 3.50 -15.27 3.43
CA ALA A 399 4.48 -16.34 3.28
C ALA A 399 5.10 -16.76 4.63
N VAL A 400 5.50 -15.80 5.47
CA VAL A 400 6.03 -16.07 6.83
C VAL A 400 4.95 -16.69 7.76
N GLY A 401 3.67 -16.59 7.39
CA GLY A 401 2.56 -17.30 8.05
C GLY A 401 2.38 -18.75 7.63
N GLY A 402 3.23 -19.28 6.74
CA GLY A 402 3.05 -20.61 6.14
C GLY A 402 2.07 -20.64 4.98
N GLY A 403 1.66 -19.48 4.45
CA GLY A 403 1.05 -19.39 3.12
C GLY A 403 2.10 -19.64 2.03
N VAL A 404 1.67 -20.12 0.87
CA VAL A 404 2.54 -20.26 -0.32
C VAL A 404 2.07 -19.28 -1.38
N TYR A 405 3.03 -18.61 -2.05
CA TYR A 405 2.77 -17.66 -3.13
C TYR A 405 3.40 -18.15 -4.43
N LEU A 406 2.70 -18.07 -5.57
CA LEU A 406 3.23 -18.37 -6.90
C LEU A 406 2.87 -17.26 -7.91
N LEU A 407 3.88 -16.65 -8.50
CA LEU A 407 3.77 -15.74 -9.65
C LEU A 407 3.72 -16.54 -10.96
N GLY A 408 3.27 -15.92 -12.05
CA GLY A 408 3.19 -16.49 -13.40
C GLY A 408 2.25 -17.70 -13.53
N THR A 409 1.36 -17.90 -12.55
CA THR A 409 0.58 -19.13 -12.35
C THR A 409 -0.90 -18.77 -12.13
N GLY A 410 -1.64 -18.50 -13.20
CA GLY A 410 -3.07 -18.17 -13.11
C GLY A 410 -3.98 -19.36 -12.78
N LEU A 411 -5.20 -19.07 -12.34
CA LEU A 411 -6.26 -20.05 -12.14
C LEU A 411 -7.02 -20.30 -13.44
N LYS A 412 -6.94 -21.53 -13.98
CA LYS A 412 -7.44 -21.87 -15.31
C LYS A 412 -8.87 -22.43 -15.31
N ALA A 413 -9.26 -23.18 -14.28
CA ALA A 413 -10.62 -23.70 -14.14
C ALA A 413 -11.02 -23.96 -12.68
N ILE A 414 -12.30 -23.74 -12.38
CA ILE A 414 -12.94 -24.07 -11.10
C ILE A 414 -14.04 -25.11 -11.35
N HIS A 415 -14.03 -26.20 -10.60
CA HIS A 415 -15.12 -27.19 -10.60
C HIS A 415 -15.63 -27.43 -9.16
N ILE A 416 -16.86 -27.03 -8.91
CA ILE A 416 -17.54 -27.21 -7.63
C ILE A 416 -18.34 -28.52 -7.68
N PRO A 417 -17.94 -29.58 -6.93
CA PRO A 417 -18.69 -30.83 -6.95
C PRO A 417 -20.06 -30.67 -6.28
N PRO A 418 -21.15 -31.24 -6.85
CA PRO A 418 -22.47 -31.18 -6.23
C PRO A 418 -22.48 -31.93 -4.88
N LYS A 419 -23.19 -31.40 -3.88
CA LYS A 419 -23.34 -32.05 -2.57
C LYS A 419 -24.01 -33.41 -2.73
N THR A 420 -23.29 -34.48 -2.42
CA THR A 420 -23.71 -35.87 -2.64
C THR A 420 -24.72 -36.38 -1.61
N SER A 421 -24.85 -35.73 -0.45
CA SER A 421 -26.02 -35.83 0.43
C SER A 421 -26.18 -34.55 1.28
N PRO A 422 -27.37 -34.26 1.85
CA PRO A 422 -27.55 -33.16 2.79
C PRO A 422 -26.89 -33.45 4.16
N ASP A 423 -26.73 -34.72 4.53
CA ASP A 423 -26.22 -35.17 5.83
C ASP A 423 -24.70 -35.49 5.83
N SER A 424 -23.98 -35.25 4.73
CA SER A 424 -22.53 -35.44 4.69
C SER A 424 -21.81 -34.33 5.45
N ALA A 425 -21.21 -34.66 6.59
CA ALA A 425 -20.48 -33.71 7.44
C ALA A 425 -19.17 -33.18 6.84
N GLU A 426 -18.66 -33.78 5.75
CA GLU A 426 -17.48 -33.27 5.05
C GLU A 426 -17.85 -32.13 4.08
N PRO A 427 -17.19 -30.96 4.14
CA PRO A 427 -17.47 -29.87 3.22
C PRO A 427 -16.95 -30.18 1.81
N SER A 428 -17.81 -29.96 0.82
CA SER A 428 -17.48 -30.08 -0.61
C SER A 428 -16.34 -29.13 -1.00
N LEU A 429 -15.15 -29.68 -1.25
CA LEU A 429 -14.00 -28.92 -1.72
C LEU A 429 -14.10 -28.65 -3.22
N ALA A 430 -13.91 -27.40 -3.64
CA ALA A 430 -13.74 -27.05 -5.04
C ALA A 430 -12.44 -27.70 -5.57
N LYS A 431 -12.52 -28.30 -6.76
CA LYS A 431 -11.36 -28.78 -7.52
C LYS A 431 -10.92 -27.65 -8.44
N LEU A 432 -9.63 -27.30 -8.39
CA LEU A 432 -9.06 -26.21 -9.21
C LEU A 432 -8.01 -26.79 -10.16
N GLU A 433 -7.88 -26.19 -11.34
CA GLU A 433 -6.80 -26.44 -12.30
C GLU A 433 -6.04 -25.12 -12.49
N LEU A 434 -4.72 -25.15 -12.29
CA LEU A 434 -3.81 -24.02 -12.50
C LEU A 434 -3.34 -23.97 -13.97
N SER A 435 -2.74 -22.86 -14.38
CA SER A 435 -2.27 -22.63 -15.76
C SER A 435 -1.22 -23.64 -16.24
N ASP A 436 -0.41 -24.18 -15.34
CA ASP A 436 0.59 -25.25 -15.59
C ASP A 436 -0.04 -26.66 -15.73
N GLY A 437 -1.33 -26.79 -15.44
CA GLY A 437 -2.07 -28.06 -15.40
C GLY A 437 -2.04 -28.76 -14.03
N THR A 438 -1.43 -28.16 -13.00
CA THR A 438 -1.48 -28.69 -11.62
C THR A 438 -2.91 -28.62 -11.08
N VAL A 439 -3.35 -29.72 -10.45
CA VAL A 439 -4.70 -29.85 -9.89
C VAL A 439 -4.66 -29.81 -8.37
N ILE A 440 -5.38 -28.86 -7.78
CA ILE A 440 -5.47 -28.67 -6.33
C ILE A 440 -6.92 -28.73 -5.84
N ARG A 441 -7.11 -28.65 -4.52
CA ARG A 441 -8.43 -28.58 -3.87
C ARG A 441 -8.45 -27.52 -2.78
N ALA A 442 -9.52 -26.74 -2.72
CA ALA A 442 -9.70 -25.69 -1.71
C ALA A 442 -11.13 -25.72 -1.13
N ARG A 443 -11.31 -25.21 0.10
CA ARG A 443 -12.65 -24.94 0.67
C ARG A 443 -13.17 -23.56 0.25
N TRP A 444 -12.25 -22.62 0.09
CA TRP A 444 -12.51 -21.23 -0.28
C TRP A 444 -11.63 -20.86 -1.48
N VAL A 445 -12.16 -20.05 -2.37
CA VAL A 445 -11.45 -19.44 -3.51
C VAL A 445 -11.79 -17.96 -3.48
N VAL A 446 -10.77 -17.10 -3.51
CA VAL A 446 -10.91 -15.63 -3.53
C VAL A 446 -10.02 -15.10 -4.65
N GLY A 447 -10.53 -14.15 -5.43
CA GLY A 447 -9.79 -13.48 -6.51
C GLY A 447 -10.58 -12.29 -7.07
N GLY A 448 -9.92 -11.44 -7.84
CA GLY A 448 -10.55 -10.36 -8.62
C GLY A 448 -11.23 -10.86 -9.89
N VAL A 449 -11.59 -9.93 -10.78
CA VAL A 449 -12.30 -10.22 -12.02
C VAL A 449 -11.39 -10.89 -13.06
N ASP A 450 -10.13 -10.42 -13.20
CA ASP A 450 -9.14 -11.03 -14.11
C ASP A 450 -8.56 -12.37 -13.55
N ASP A 451 -8.68 -12.64 -12.23
CA ASP A 451 -8.16 -13.86 -11.59
C ASP A 451 -9.09 -15.09 -11.73
N LEU A 452 -10.41 -14.87 -11.82
CA LEU A 452 -11.41 -15.92 -11.71
C LEU A 452 -11.94 -16.34 -13.10
N PRO A 453 -11.71 -17.59 -13.55
CA PRO A 453 -12.04 -18.00 -14.91
C PRO A 453 -13.56 -17.96 -15.17
N THR A 454 -13.98 -17.10 -16.09
CA THR A 454 -15.37 -16.95 -16.51
C THR A 454 -15.69 -17.77 -17.77
N PRO A 455 -16.87 -18.42 -17.85
CA PRO A 455 -17.84 -18.65 -16.78
C PRO A 455 -17.46 -19.87 -15.91
N PHE A 456 -17.59 -19.73 -14.59
CA PHE A 456 -17.61 -20.88 -13.67
C PHE A 456 -19.06 -21.26 -13.28
N ASP A 457 -19.27 -22.53 -12.92
CA ASP A 457 -20.59 -23.05 -12.52
C ASP A 457 -21.17 -22.26 -11.34
N GLY A 458 -22.20 -21.45 -11.62
CA GLY A 458 -22.92 -20.67 -10.61
C GLY A 458 -22.54 -19.19 -10.50
N ALA A 459 -21.72 -18.65 -11.41
CA ALA A 459 -21.48 -17.21 -11.53
C ALA A 459 -22.79 -16.39 -11.61
N PRO A 460 -22.81 -15.11 -11.19
CA PRO A 460 -23.94 -14.20 -11.43
C PRO A 460 -24.24 -14.08 -12.93
N GLN A 461 -25.52 -13.98 -13.30
CA GLN A 461 -25.90 -13.61 -14.66
C GLN A 461 -25.81 -12.08 -14.79
N ASP A 462 -25.22 -11.60 -15.89
CA ASP A 462 -24.96 -10.18 -16.14
C ASP A 462 -26.20 -9.30 -15.95
N GLN A 463 -26.22 -8.56 -14.85
CA GLN A 463 -26.68 -7.19 -14.89
C GLN A 463 -25.45 -6.36 -15.21
N ALA A 464 -25.40 -5.77 -16.41
CA ALA A 464 -24.27 -4.95 -16.83
C ALA A 464 -24.13 -3.75 -15.88
N ILE A 465 -23.20 -3.87 -14.93
CA ILE A 465 -22.85 -2.80 -13.99
C ILE A 465 -22.30 -1.65 -14.85
N PRO A 466 -22.85 -0.42 -14.75
CA PRO A 466 -22.34 0.68 -15.56
C PRO A 466 -20.87 0.92 -15.23
N THR A 467 -20.02 0.96 -16.27
CA THR A 467 -18.59 1.20 -16.11
C THR A 467 -18.23 2.66 -16.32
N VAL A 468 -17.03 3.00 -15.85
CA VAL A 468 -16.37 4.29 -15.92
C VAL A 468 -14.99 4.06 -16.51
N SER A 469 -14.62 4.89 -17.48
CA SER A 469 -13.22 5.02 -17.92
C SER A 469 -12.52 6.11 -17.12
N THR A 470 -11.38 5.77 -16.53
CA THR A 470 -10.39 6.75 -16.04
C THR A 470 -9.15 6.63 -16.91
N HIS A 471 -8.73 7.74 -17.48
CA HIS A 471 -7.49 7.83 -18.26
C HIS A 471 -6.36 8.32 -17.37
N HIS A 472 -5.15 7.80 -17.59
CA HIS A 472 -3.97 8.05 -16.77
C HIS A 472 -2.74 8.38 -17.62
N THR A 473 -1.84 9.19 -17.08
CA THR A 473 -0.44 9.27 -17.53
C THR A 473 0.53 9.16 -16.36
N ILE A 474 1.69 8.57 -16.62
CA ILE A 474 2.85 8.54 -15.74
C ILE A 474 4.00 9.21 -16.49
N ASP A 475 4.43 10.37 -16.02
CA ASP A 475 5.41 11.23 -16.68
C ASP A 475 6.68 11.39 -15.83
N VAL A 476 7.81 10.88 -16.32
CA VAL A 476 9.12 11.11 -15.70
C VAL A 476 9.66 12.45 -16.20
N VAL A 477 9.76 13.42 -15.30
CA VAL A 477 10.18 14.80 -15.61
C VAL A 477 11.67 14.99 -15.24
N PRO A 478 12.50 15.59 -16.11
CA PRO A 478 13.92 15.83 -15.84
C PRO A 478 14.19 17.03 -14.93
N ASP A 479 13.25 17.37 -14.04
CA ASP A 479 13.31 18.47 -13.07
C ASP A 479 12.68 18.00 -11.73
N PRO A 480 13.27 18.32 -10.57
CA PRO A 480 12.66 18.00 -9.27
C PRO A 480 11.36 18.74 -8.94
N LEU A 481 11.06 19.86 -9.62
CA LEU A 481 9.89 20.73 -9.42
C LEU A 481 9.68 21.29 -8.00
N SER A 482 10.63 21.09 -7.09
CA SER A 482 10.53 21.45 -5.67
C SER A 482 10.35 22.95 -5.40
N HIS A 483 10.69 23.81 -6.36
CA HIS A 483 10.44 25.26 -6.30
C HIS A 483 8.94 25.61 -6.35
N LEU A 484 8.11 24.77 -7.01
CA LEU A 484 6.66 24.94 -7.08
C LEU A 484 5.93 24.55 -5.79
N PHE A 485 6.57 23.73 -4.93
CA PHE A 485 5.93 23.03 -3.84
C PHE A 485 6.64 23.27 -2.47
N PRO A 486 6.72 24.53 -2.00
CA PRO A 486 7.36 24.86 -0.73
C PRO A 486 6.63 24.28 0.50
N PRO A 487 7.28 24.21 1.68
CA PRO A 487 6.65 23.84 2.94
C PRO A 487 5.39 24.65 3.23
N THR A 488 4.35 23.93 3.64
CA THR A 488 2.98 24.46 3.79
C THR A 488 2.69 25.06 5.16
N ALA A 489 3.58 24.86 6.14
CA ALA A 489 3.50 25.35 7.51
C ALA A 489 4.91 25.60 8.09
N GLU A 490 5.02 26.47 9.09
CA GLU A 490 6.28 26.74 9.78
C GLU A 490 6.77 25.48 10.52
N ASN A 491 8.03 25.06 10.26
CA ASN A 491 8.62 23.80 10.73
C ASN A 491 7.90 22.52 10.24
N GLY A 492 7.03 22.61 9.22
CA GLY A 492 6.54 21.43 8.49
C GLY A 492 7.59 20.87 7.52
N PRO A 493 7.51 19.58 7.15
CA PRO A 493 8.37 19.01 6.11
C PRO A 493 8.06 19.63 4.73
N VAL A 494 9.02 19.55 3.81
CA VAL A 494 8.70 19.62 2.37
C VAL A 494 7.89 18.36 2.04
N PRO A 495 6.67 18.46 1.50
CA PRO A 495 5.92 17.26 1.15
C PRO A 495 6.53 16.56 -0.05
N ALA A 496 6.76 15.25 0.05
CA ALA A 496 7.28 14.45 -1.05
C ALA A 496 6.28 14.31 -2.21
N VAL A 497 5.00 14.58 -1.94
CA VAL A 497 3.90 14.62 -2.91
C VAL A 497 3.06 15.89 -2.76
N ALA A 498 2.77 16.53 -3.90
CA ALA A 498 1.77 17.58 -4.04
C ALA A 498 0.63 17.14 -4.97
N VAL A 499 -0.61 17.51 -4.64
CA VAL A 499 -1.81 17.27 -5.47
C VAL A 499 -2.22 18.58 -6.14
N VAL A 500 -2.33 18.58 -7.46
CA VAL A 500 -2.74 19.74 -8.27
C VAL A 500 -4.04 19.42 -9.00
N LEU A 501 -5.11 20.16 -8.70
CA LEU A 501 -6.29 20.23 -9.58
C LEU A 501 -5.97 21.17 -10.73
N VAL A 502 -6.01 20.68 -11.97
CA VAL A 502 -5.86 21.50 -13.17
C VAL A 502 -7.25 21.85 -13.71
N LEU A 503 -7.59 23.14 -13.71
CA LEU A 503 -8.80 23.62 -14.35
C LEU A 503 -8.53 23.96 -15.82
N GLU A 504 -9.32 23.38 -16.70
CA GLU A 504 -9.33 23.72 -18.12
C GLU A 504 -10.22 24.94 -18.40
N ASP A 505 -9.96 25.60 -19.53
CA ASP A 505 -10.94 26.47 -20.17
C ASP A 505 -12.21 25.69 -20.56
N ALA A 506 -13.32 26.40 -20.76
CA ALA A 506 -14.66 25.83 -20.90
C ALA A 506 -14.95 25.05 -22.22
N ALA A 507 -13.94 24.40 -22.80
CA ALA A 507 -14.02 23.53 -23.97
C ALA A 507 -14.12 22.03 -23.62
N GLY A 508 -13.70 21.62 -22.42
CA GLY A 508 -13.76 20.22 -21.96
C GLY A 508 -15.12 19.78 -21.42
N ASP A 509 -15.19 18.52 -20.98
CA ASP A 509 -16.38 17.91 -20.35
C ASP A 509 -16.65 18.39 -18.90
N GLY A 510 -15.75 19.19 -18.33
CA GLY A 510 -15.81 19.64 -16.94
C GLY A 510 -15.38 18.58 -15.92
N ALA A 511 -14.80 17.47 -16.36
CA ALA A 511 -14.14 16.52 -15.46
C ALA A 511 -12.89 17.17 -14.82
N PRO A 512 -12.67 17.00 -13.51
CA PRO A 512 -11.46 17.49 -12.85
C PRO A 512 -10.25 16.67 -13.28
N ILE A 513 -9.23 17.34 -13.83
CA ILE A 513 -7.91 16.74 -14.07
C ILE A 513 -7.08 16.88 -12.79
N TYR A 514 -6.55 15.76 -12.30
CA TYR A 514 -5.60 15.77 -11.19
C TYR A 514 -4.21 15.40 -11.67
N LEU A 515 -3.21 16.07 -11.10
CA LEU A 515 -1.81 15.69 -11.18
C LEU A 515 -1.29 15.48 -9.75
N GLN A 516 -0.77 14.29 -9.44
CA GLN A 516 0.05 14.07 -8.25
C GLN A 516 1.51 14.21 -8.67
N VAL A 517 2.23 15.20 -8.13
CA VAL A 517 3.66 15.40 -8.39
C VAL A 517 4.45 14.78 -7.26
N HIS A 518 5.21 13.74 -7.57
CA HIS A 518 6.02 12.95 -6.65
C HIS A 518 7.51 13.31 -6.86
N SER A 519 8.15 13.77 -5.79
CA SER A 519 9.59 14.01 -5.74
C SER A 519 10.39 12.69 -5.69
N ALA A 520 11.69 12.75 -5.95
CA ALA A 520 12.59 11.60 -5.77
C ALA A 520 12.62 11.05 -4.32
N ASP A 521 12.14 11.78 -3.32
CA ASP A 521 12.12 11.36 -1.91
C ASP A 521 11.12 10.21 -1.64
N THR A 522 10.19 9.97 -2.56
CA THR A 522 9.31 8.78 -2.56
C THR A 522 10.05 7.50 -2.95
N GLY A 523 11.24 7.61 -3.56
CA GLY A 523 12.00 6.47 -4.08
C GLY A 523 11.48 5.90 -5.41
N GLU A 524 10.47 6.51 -6.03
CA GLU A 524 9.89 6.08 -7.32
C GLU A 524 10.74 6.51 -8.53
N CYS A 525 11.63 7.49 -8.36
CA CYS A 525 12.58 7.92 -9.38
C CYS A 525 13.90 8.46 -8.77
N PRO A 526 14.97 8.59 -9.58
CA PRO A 526 16.29 9.04 -9.09
C PRO A 526 16.35 10.55 -8.82
N SER A 527 17.22 10.94 -7.87
CA SER A 527 17.47 12.34 -7.52
C SER A 527 17.81 13.20 -8.75
N GLY A 528 17.18 14.39 -8.82
CA GLY A 528 17.24 15.27 -9.99
C GLY A 528 16.06 15.11 -10.97
N GLN A 529 15.07 14.27 -10.62
CA GLN A 529 13.86 14.03 -11.41
C GLN A 529 12.62 14.08 -10.49
N SER A 530 11.44 14.08 -11.11
CA SER A 530 10.16 13.85 -10.45
C SER A 530 9.28 12.93 -11.32
N VAL A 531 8.26 12.33 -10.72
CA VAL A 531 7.20 11.61 -11.44
C VAL A 531 5.91 12.41 -11.30
N ILE A 532 5.21 12.64 -12.41
CA ILE A 532 3.86 13.21 -12.39
C ILE A 532 2.88 12.12 -12.80
N TYR A 533 1.99 11.78 -11.89
CA TYR A 533 0.85 10.90 -12.15
C TYR A 533 -0.36 11.77 -12.48
N GLY A 534 -0.80 11.77 -13.74
CA GLY A 534 -1.99 12.48 -14.19
C GLY A 534 -3.19 11.56 -14.32
N SER A 535 -4.37 11.97 -13.86
CA SER A 535 -5.61 11.20 -14.06
C SER A 535 -6.85 12.06 -14.31
N VAL A 536 -7.77 11.54 -15.12
CA VAL A 536 -9.09 12.15 -15.39
C VAL A 536 -10.14 11.09 -15.70
N GLN A 537 -11.29 11.17 -15.01
CA GLN A 537 -12.47 10.36 -15.30
C GLN A 537 -13.22 10.99 -16.48
N SER A 538 -13.24 10.35 -17.65
CA SER A 538 -13.82 10.92 -18.86
C SER A 538 -14.27 9.85 -19.86
N ASN A 539 -15.22 10.22 -20.71
CA ASN A 539 -15.63 9.44 -21.89
C ASN A 539 -15.20 10.13 -23.21
N GLN A 540 -14.36 11.17 -23.14
CA GLN A 540 -13.90 11.92 -24.33
C GLN A 540 -12.62 11.30 -24.91
N PRO A 541 -12.48 11.21 -26.25
CA PRO A 541 -11.35 10.56 -26.89
C PRO A 541 -10.04 11.35 -26.81
N ASP A 542 -10.05 12.59 -26.31
CA ASP A 542 -8.90 13.47 -26.13
C ASP A 542 -8.36 13.49 -24.70
N ALA A 543 -8.88 12.64 -23.80
CA ALA A 543 -8.56 12.67 -22.38
C ALA A 543 -7.04 12.57 -22.09
N VAL A 544 -6.30 11.78 -22.87
CA VAL A 544 -4.83 11.65 -22.71
C VAL A 544 -4.10 12.90 -23.20
N GLU A 545 -4.57 13.54 -24.28
CA GLU A 545 -4.08 14.83 -24.75
C GLU A 545 -4.36 15.95 -23.73
N ARG A 546 -5.51 15.91 -23.04
CA ARG A 546 -5.82 16.83 -21.93
C ARG A 546 -4.88 16.63 -20.74
N LEU A 547 -4.55 15.38 -20.37
CA LEU A 547 -3.53 15.08 -19.37
C LEU A 547 -2.14 15.59 -19.77
N ARG A 548 -1.66 15.28 -20.99
CA ARG A 548 -0.38 15.78 -21.50
C ARG A 548 -0.32 17.31 -21.55
N SER A 549 -1.44 17.96 -21.90
CA SER A 549 -1.61 19.42 -21.85
C SER A 549 -1.52 19.97 -20.42
N ALA A 550 -2.16 19.31 -19.45
CA ALA A 550 -2.09 19.66 -18.03
C ALA A 550 -0.67 19.52 -17.45
N VAL A 551 0.03 18.42 -17.74
CA VAL A 551 1.42 18.19 -17.34
C VAL A 551 2.34 19.26 -17.94
N SER A 552 2.24 19.54 -19.25
CA SER A 552 3.03 20.56 -19.92
C SER A 552 2.81 21.98 -19.36
N LYS A 553 1.55 22.35 -19.07
CA LYS A 553 1.19 23.62 -18.41
C LYS A 553 1.79 23.78 -17.01
N LEU A 554 1.94 22.67 -16.26
CA LEU A 554 2.54 22.70 -14.93
C LEU A 554 4.07 22.78 -14.99
N VAL A 555 4.71 21.96 -15.84
CA VAL A 555 6.18 21.91 -15.97
C VAL A 555 6.74 23.21 -16.53
N HIS A 556 6.05 23.87 -17.47
CA HIS A 556 6.48 25.16 -18.03
C HIS A 556 5.90 26.39 -17.32
N LEU A 557 5.38 26.28 -16.08
CA LEU A 557 4.75 27.40 -15.37
C LEU A 557 5.66 28.64 -15.22
N GLU A 558 6.95 28.42 -14.99
CA GLU A 558 7.96 29.49 -14.82
C GLU A 558 8.98 29.56 -15.98
N ASP A 559 8.79 28.78 -17.04
CA ASP A 559 9.67 28.76 -18.20
C ASP A 559 9.42 29.94 -19.16
N ASP A 560 10.45 30.31 -19.91
CA ASP A 560 10.28 31.19 -21.07
C ASP A 560 9.44 30.46 -22.15
N PRO A 561 8.48 31.11 -22.83
CA PRO A 561 7.73 30.50 -23.95
C PRO A 561 8.56 30.01 -25.14
N SER A 562 9.88 30.27 -25.16
CA SER A 562 10.87 29.72 -26.10
C SER A 562 11.71 28.56 -25.52
N SER A 563 11.35 28.03 -24.35
CA SER A 563 12.01 26.87 -23.72
C SER A 563 11.83 25.59 -24.54
N GLU A 564 12.92 25.06 -25.08
CA GLU A 564 12.96 23.74 -25.74
C GLU A 564 13.17 22.57 -24.75
N LYS A 565 12.97 22.78 -23.44
CA LYS A 565 13.06 21.69 -22.43
C LYS A 565 12.02 20.60 -22.73
N PRO A 566 12.37 19.30 -22.71
CA PRO A 566 11.38 18.24 -22.79
C PRO A 566 10.55 18.19 -21.50
N VAL A 567 9.22 18.32 -21.63
CA VAL A 567 8.23 18.19 -20.53
C VAL A 567 8.41 16.88 -19.75
N SER A 568 8.62 15.80 -20.49
CA SER A 568 8.66 14.42 -19.99
C SER A 568 9.72 13.67 -20.80
N ILE A 569 10.57 12.89 -20.15
CA ILE A 569 11.63 12.08 -20.79
C ILE A 569 11.19 10.64 -21.04
N TRP A 570 10.17 10.18 -20.32
CA TRP A 570 9.48 8.90 -20.49
C TRP A 570 8.03 9.08 -20.02
N ASN A 571 7.06 8.71 -20.86
CA ASN A 571 5.63 8.81 -20.59
C ASN A 571 4.97 7.46 -20.86
N LEU A 572 4.20 6.95 -19.90
CA LEU A 572 3.22 5.87 -20.10
C LEU A 572 1.81 6.47 -19.99
N SER A 573 0.95 6.22 -20.97
CA SER A 573 -0.49 6.52 -20.90
C SER A 573 -1.32 5.24 -20.97
N PHE A 574 -2.42 5.13 -20.22
CA PHE A 574 -3.36 4.00 -20.27
C PHE A 574 -4.78 4.39 -19.81
N THR A 575 -5.75 3.52 -20.05
CA THR A 575 -7.14 3.63 -19.56
C THR A 575 -7.44 2.48 -18.60
N SER A 576 -8.20 2.74 -17.53
CA SER A 576 -8.75 1.71 -16.63
C SER A 576 -10.28 1.76 -16.57
N HIS A 577 -10.92 0.59 -16.60
CA HIS A 577 -12.39 0.42 -16.68
C HIS A 577 -12.95 -0.15 -15.36
N GLN A 578 -13.80 0.62 -14.68
CA GLN A 578 -14.22 0.34 -13.29
C GLN A 578 -15.72 0.56 -13.07
N PRO A 579 -16.35 -0.08 -12.07
CA PRO A 579 -17.76 0.16 -11.73
C PRO A 579 -18.07 1.62 -11.35
N THR A 580 -19.21 2.16 -11.80
CA THR A 580 -19.69 3.51 -11.41
C THR A 580 -19.91 3.70 -9.91
N VAL A 581 -20.09 2.62 -9.15
CA VAL A 581 -20.48 2.66 -7.74
C VAL A 581 -19.66 1.63 -6.95
N PHE A 582 -18.75 2.12 -6.12
CA PHE A 582 -18.21 1.34 -5.00
C PHE A 582 -19.15 1.53 -3.80
N HIS A 583 -19.81 0.48 -3.34
CA HIS A 583 -21.02 0.62 -2.51
C HIS A 583 -20.73 0.99 -1.04
N SER A 584 -20.81 2.28 -0.71
CA SER A 584 -20.89 2.76 0.68
C SER A 584 -22.23 2.47 1.38
N SER A 585 -23.13 1.65 0.79
CA SER A 585 -24.51 1.47 1.27
C SER A 585 -25.21 0.18 0.78
N HIS A 586 -24.55 -1.00 0.80
CA HIS A 586 -25.26 -2.30 0.96
C HIS A 586 -24.29 -3.48 1.19
N PRO A 587 -24.27 -4.10 2.38
CA PRO A 587 -23.65 -5.41 2.61
C PRO A 587 -24.37 -6.59 1.92
N GLY A 588 -25.41 -6.33 1.12
CA GLY A 588 -26.35 -7.34 0.61
C GLY A 588 -25.94 -8.00 -0.72
N LEU A 589 -24.85 -7.58 -1.35
CA LEU A 589 -24.41 -8.10 -2.66
C LEU A 589 -23.30 -9.16 -2.59
N MET A 590 -22.81 -9.50 -1.40
CA MET A 590 -22.22 -10.83 -1.17
C MET A 590 -23.32 -11.90 -1.21
N SER A 591 -23.73 -12.29 -2.42
CA SER A 591 -24.62 -13.43 -2.60
C SER A 591 -23.97 -14.67 -1.98
N SER A 592 -24.64 -15.29 -1.00
CA SER A 592 -24.07 -16.33 -0.12
C SER A 592 -23.12 -17.28 -0.86
N PRO A 593 -21.84 -17.36 -0.45
CA PRO A 593 -20.73 -17.78 -1.31
C PRO A 593 -20.94 -19.19 -1.88
N ARG A 594 -21.25 -19.24 -3.17
CA ARG A 594 -21.66 -20.47 -3.87
C ARG A 594 -20.48 -21.44 -3.94
N GLY A 595 -20.55 -22.50 -3.14
CA GLY A 595 -19.49 -23.51 -3.06
C GLY A 595 -18.15 -23.00 -2.52
N GLY A 596 -18.13 -21.85 -1.82
CA GLY A 596 -16.91 -21.24 -1.28
C GLY A 596 -16.13 -20.37 -2.26
N VAL A 597 -16.66 -20.08 -3.46
CA VAL A 597 -16.05 -19.09 -4.37
C VAL A 597 -16.53 -17.68 -4.01
N VAL A 598 -15.60 -16.74 -3.96
CA VAL A 598 -15.79 -15.31 -3.68
C VAL A 598 -15.06 -14.50 -4.76
N ALA A 599 -15.77 -13.62 -5.45
CA ALA A 599 -15.17 -12.60 -6.29
C ALA A 599 -15.06 -11.29 -5.50
N LEU A 600 -13.89 -10.66 -5.53
CA LEU A 600 -13.67 -9.30 -5.02
C LEU A 600 -14.26 -8.27 -5.99
N GLN A 601 -14.77 -7.16 -5.48
CA GLN A 601 -15.20 -6.06 -6.33
C GLN A 601 -13.99 -5.31 -6.91
N THR A 602 -13.99 -5.04 -8.22
CA THR A 602 -13.04 -4.12 -8.84
C THR A 602 -13.20 -2.74 -8.18
N ARG A 603 -12.13 -2.26 -7.54
CA ARG A 603 -12.11 -0.96 -6.86
C ARG A 603 -11.95 0.17 -7.87
N PRO A 604 -12.39 1.40 -7.56
CA PRO A 604 -12.00 2.58 -8.34
C PRO A 604 -10.51 2.92 -8.12
N HIS A 605 -9.82 3.35 -9.19
CA HIS A 605 -8.50 4.01 -9.12
C HIS A 605 -8.68 5.43 -8.60
N ASP A 606 -8.99 5.50 -7.31
CA ASP A 606 -9.21 6.73 -6.56
C ASP A 606 -7.87 7.28 -6.05
N LEU A 607 -7.73 8.60 -5.98
CA LEU A 607 -6.48 9.29 -5.61
C LEU A 607 -6.05 9.05 -4.15
N ALA A 608 -6.94 8.49 -3.33
CA ALA A 608 -6.69 8.14 -1.94
C ALA A 608 -7.26 6.75 -1.61
N VAL A 609 -6.62 6.05 -0.66
CA VAL A 609 -7.13 4.76 -0.17
C VAL A 609 -8.50 4.94 0.49
N GLN A 610 -9.47 4.12 0.06
CA GLN A 610 -10.81 4.08 0.66
C GLN A 610 -10.83 3.05 1.80
N ASP A 611 -11.17 3.51 3.02
CA ASP A 611 -11.31 2.66 4.22
C ASP A 611 -12.32 1.53 4.00
N GLU A 612 -13.29 1.79 3.12
CA GLU A 612 -14.40 0.93 2.75
C GLU A 612 -13.93 -0.41 2.13
N THR A 613 -12.69 -0.45 1.61
CA THR A 613 -11.99 -1.68 1.18
C THR A 613 -11.79 -2.65 2.36
N LEU A 614 -11.55 -2.14 3.57
CA LEU A 614 -11.36 -2.98 4.76
C LEU A 614 -12.65 -3.72 5.14
N ASP A 615 -13.83 -3.11 4.89
CA ASP A 615 -15.12 -3.70 5.26
C ASP A 615 -15.46 -4.93 4.39
N GLU A 616 -15.11 -4.89 3.10
CA GLU A 616 -15.20 -6.05 2.20
C GLU A 616 -14.27 -7.18 2.67
N ILE A 617 -13.00 -6.86 2.93
CA ILE A 617 -11.99 -7.86 3.32
C ILE A 617 -12.26 -8.41 4.74
N GLU A 618 -12.75 -7.62 5.68
CA GLU A 618 -13.18 -8.07 7.01
C GLU A 618 -14.41 -9.00 6.92
N SER A 619 -15.37 -8.69 6.05
CA SER A 619 -16.53 -9.55 5.78
C SER A 619 -16.11 -10.91 5.19
N ILE A 620 -15.21 -10.90 4.21
CA ILE A 620 -14.67 -12.12 3.59
C ILE A 620 -13.84 -12.94 4.59
N TRP A 621 -12.96 -12.30 5.37
CA TRP A 621 -12.20 -12.97 6.44
C TRP A 621 -13.13 -13.61 7.47
N THR A 622 -14.16 -12.89 7.92
CA THR A 622 -15.18 -13.38 8.86
C THR A 622 -15.92 -14.59 8.28
N ALA A 623 -16.32 -14.54 7.01
CA ALA A 623 -16.97 -15.66 6.32
C ALA A 623 -16.06 -16.89 6.19
N ILE A 624 -14.76 -16.70 5.94
CA ILE A 624 -13.76 -17.78 5.82
C ILE A 624 -13.48 -18.45 7.18
N LEU A 625 -13.47 -17.67 8.27
CA LEU A 625 -13.26 -18.16 9.63
C LEU A 625 -14.51 -18.82 10.24
N GLY A 626 -15.70 -18.30 9.98
CA GLY A 626 -16.93 -18.79 10.61
C GLY A 626 -16.91 -18.61 12.13
N ASP A 627 -17.20 -19.68 12.89
CA ASP A 627 -17.22 -19.63 14.36
C ASP A 627 -15.88 -19.19 14.98
N ASP A 628 -14.75 -19.46 14.30
CA ASP A 628 -13.42 -19.02 14.73
C ASP A 628 -13.32 -17.47 14.79
N ALA A 629 -14.10 -16.75 13.98
CA ALA A 629 -14.04 -15.28 13.88
C ALA A 629 -14.38 -14.58 15.21
N GLY A 630 -15.26 -15.16 16.02
CA GLY A 630 -15.59 -14.63 17.34
C GLY A 630 -14.46 -14.73 18.37
N SER A 631 -13.38 -15.45 18.05
CA SER A 631 -12.21 -15.66 18.91
C SER A 631 -10.95 -14.90 18.45
N GLN A 632 -10.98 -14.28 17.28
CA GLN A 632 -9.87 -13.55 16.68
C GLN A 632 -10.30 -12.12 16.33
N ALA A 633 -9.37 -11.20 16.18
CA ALA A 633 -9.68 -9.82 15.75
C ALA A 633 -9.05 -9.54 14.38
N PHE A 634 -9.86 -9.04 13.44
CA PHE A 634 -9.44 -8.80 12.06
C PHE A 634 -8.20 -7.90 11.99
N LEU A 635 -7.17 -8.35 11.28
CA LEU A 635 -5.86 -7.70 11.13
C LEU A 635 -5.21 -7.25 12.46
N ARG A 636 -5.56 -7.84 13.61
CA ARG A 636 -4.88 -7.58 14.89
C ARG A 636 -4.06 -8.79 15.30
N PHE A 637 -2.75 -8.61 15.29
CA PHE A 637 -1.80 -9.64 15.69
C PHE A 637 -0.82 -9.06 16.70
N GLU A 638 -0.52 -9.84 17.73
CA GLU A 638 0.41 -9.43 18.78
C GLU A 638 1.77 -9.09 18.17
N GLN A 639 2.32 -7.95 18.62
CA GLN A 639 3.70 -7.58 18.38
C GLN A 639 4.56 -8.59 19.17
N ARG A 640 5.47 -9.28 18.47
CA ARG A 640 6.49 -10.11 19.14
C ARG A 640 7.51 -9.16 19.76
N GLU A 641 7.17 -8.59 20.92
CA GLU A 641 7.97 -7.57 21.60
C GLU A 641 9.35 -8.09 22.04
N GLN A 642 10.25 -7.12 22.22
CA GLN A 642 11.64 -7.30 22.62
C GLN A 642 11.76 -7.68 24.12
N ASP A 643 12.93 -8.17 24.53
CA ASP A 643 13.15 -8.62 25.91
C ASP A 643 12.96 -7.49 26.94
N PRO A 644 12.29 -7.75 28.09
CA PRO A 644 12.30 -6.83 29.23
C PRO A 644 13.63 -6.93 29.99
N GLU A 645 14.01 -5.81 30.62
CA GLU A 645 15.04 -5.69 31.66
C GLU A 645 16.50 -6.03 31.26
N LEU A 646 17.24 -4.99 30.85
CA LEU A 646 18.55 -4.73 31.46
C LEU A 646 18.37 -3.60 32.47
N GLY A 647 18.38 -3.96 33.76
CA GLY A 647 18.30 -3.02 34.88
C GLY A 647 19.41 -3.26 35.90
N GLU A 648 20.49 -2.49 35.80
CA GLU A 648 21.33 -2.01 36.90
C GLU A 648 21.58 -0.50 36.72
#